data_AF-A0A556QLG6-F1
#
_entry.id   AF-A0A556QLG6-F1
#
_cell.length_a   1.000
_cell.length_b   1.000
_cell.length_c   1.000
_cell.angle_alpha   90.00
_cell.angle_beta   90.00
_cell.angle_gamma   90.00
#
_symmetry.space_group_name_H-M   'P 1'
#
loop_
_entity.id
_entity.type
_entity.pdbx_description
1 polymer ?
#
loop_
_entity_poly.entity_id
_entity_poly.type
_entity_poly.pdbx_seq_one_letter_code
_entity_poly.pdbx_strand_id
1 'polypeptide(L)'
;MKYFGPLIVPMLLTAALSARQEVLFVGNSFTHGHENPVMVYNKANITDANASGYGGVPGIFKKLTDQAGLDYGVTIEAVSSQTFSYHLANRATIIADPKWNVVVLQENSTRPLPSNKGGEPALFLSGGDGLQDLILSANPDARVLLYETWASPTSADGNGYAGNLQAMQNDLHDAYYRLYYRSKRTSGKIDFTGMVRVGDAFLRAVDGGYADPNADDGFMPGTFYLWSTGDHRHAGKYGSYLSAVLFYAKITGLDPRDIGAGTGTAAADLGISATHAAQIHLVAYETQNLPEPEPPAPLLPAINRLLSGVSPYNWNNASNWTAGALTTEHGVLIDASSPASSIVANSTQGSPTSSVKNLSFDIGGATKAVQANATVTTTRILNLTGGTDALGGTSLLHLSNATTGTVNIGTNPGWGKLVITPSADGDIVVENAAATLVLGSTSEISGAISLGKRGVGSLVFIGANTFGTGAANLLDIFEGSVVANTAISGANSATGAAGVRVRSAAILSGVGQITPGSAKRVSIDAGGSIAPGPGLGTLTINGAATTGSVLGLASGARLNIELNTAGASDFQSDKISVLNAATGDVVFSGASVDFSDLSAGRLPAGDYVLFTASSGAAYAGLSVDGSGRILSGLTIDSGLDAYNAGLWVVGGSIVARLSPKPYTLWRNRWFTPTEQQNSAVSGDLAVIMGDGISNLMKYAQGLEPKTVAAAFSPLEAGASVIDGHMHLAISYHEALEATDLDYVIEVSSDLNAWYSGSRYTMETSRTNTGDGLTRIVSAIVVRPEHRFARLRITRR
;
A
#
# COMPACT_ATOMS: atom_id res chain seq x y z
N MET A 1 24.52 -32.83 -17.70
CA MET A 1 24.87 -33.87 -16.69
C MET A 1 26.22 -33.56 -16.08
N LYS A 2 26.21 -32.89 -14.93
CA LYS A 2 27.22 -33.00 -13.88
C LYS A 2 26.41 -33.21 -12.61
N TYR A 3 26.50 -34.41 -12.05
CA TYR A 3 25.95 -34.74 -10.74
C TYR A 3 26.74 -33.95 -9.70
N PHE A 4 26.07 -33.09 -8.94
CA PHE A 4 26.49 -32.69 -7.60
C PHE A 4 25.32 -33.05 -6.68
N GLY A 5 25.56 -34.01 -5.78
CA GLY A 5 24.58 -34.47 -4.81
C GLY A 5 24.22 -33.37 -3.81
N PRO A 6 23.04 -33.45 -3.17
CA PRO A 6 22.69 -32.52 -2.11
C PRO A 6 23.63 -32.76 -0.93
N LEU A 7 24.44 -31.74 -0.61
CA LEU A 7 25.15 -31.64 0.65
C LEU A 7 24.09 -31.44 1.73
N ILE A 8 23.66 -32.52 2.38
CA ILE A 8 22.89 -32.45 3.62
C ILE A 8 23.86 -31.94 4.68
N VAL A 9 23.83 -30.64 4.95
CA VAL A 9 24.36 -30.08 6.18
C VAL A 9 23.38 -30.50 7.27
N PRO A 10 23.77 -31.28 8.28
CA PRO A 10 22.92 -31.48 9.44
C PRO A 10 22.85 -30.12 10.13
N MET A 11 21.71 -29.46 10.02
CA MET A 11 21.35 -28.36 10.90
C MET A 11 21.23 -29.00 12.29
N LEU A 12 22.34 -29.00 13.03
CA LEU A 12 22.31 -29.17 14.47
C LEU A 12 21.40 -28.05 14.99
N LEU A 13 20.13 -28.39 15.23
CA LEU A 13 19.28 -27.65 16.13
C LEU A 13 19.94 -27.77 17.51
N THR A 14 20.91 -26.91 17.79
CA THR A 14 21.07 -26.45 19.17
C THR A 14 19.75 -25.80 19.52
N ALA A 15 18.88 -26.54 20.20
CA ALA A 15 17.85 -25.94 21.02
C ALA A 15 18.62 -25.07 22.03
N ALA A 16 18.79 -23.79 21.71
CA ALA A 16 19.02 -22.81 22.74
C ALA A 16 17.90 -23.05 23.75
N LEU A 17 18.25 -23.32 25.02
CA LEU A 17 17.27 -23.17 26.08
C LEU A 17 16.73 -21.74 25.93
N SER A 18 15.54 -21.60 25.38
CA SER A 18 14.87 -20.31 25.31
C SER A 18 14.69 -19.88 26.76
N ALA A 19 15.28 -18.75 27.13
CA ALA A 19 15.09 -18.22 28.48
C ALA A 19 13.59 -18.06 28.75
N ARG A 20 13.15 -18.49 29.95
CA ARG A 20 11.77 -18.34 30.42
C ARG A 20 11.26 -16.93 30.12
N GLN A 21 10.14 -16.84 29.42
CA GLN A 21 9.55 -15.56 29.05
C GLN A 21 8.72 -15.02 30.22
N GLU A 22 9.01 -13.79 30.67
CA GLU A 22 8.23 -13.09 31.69
C GLU A 22 7.21 -12.15 31.04
N VAL A 23 5.92 -12.41 31.30
CA VAL A 23 4.78 -11.74 30.71
C VAL A 23 4.00 -10.98 31.79
N LEU A 24 3.81 -9.69 31.58
CA LEU A 24 2.96 -8.83 32.42
C LEU A 24 1.66 -8.49 31.70
N PHE A 25 0.53 -8.71 32.36
CA PHE A 25 -0.78 -8.21 31.92
C PHE A 25 -1.21 -7.03 32.79
N VAL A 26 -1.34 -5.85 32.17
CA VAL A 26 -1.77 -4.60 32.81
C VAL A 26 -3.18 -4.27 32.36
N GLY A 27 -4.10 -4.04 33.30
CA GLY A 27 -5.46 -3.64 32.94
C GLY A 27 -6.44 -3.55 34.10
N ASN A 28 -7.69 -3.91 33.84
CA ASN A 28 -8.80 -3.76 34.77
C ASN A 28 -9.69 -5.01 34.82
N SER A 29 -11.00 -4.83 35.03
CA SER A 29 -11.97 -5.93 35.15
C SER A 29 -12.12 -6.78 33.90
N PHE A 30 -11.72 -6.27 32.74
CA PHE A 30 -11.68 -7.05 31.51
C PHE A 30 -10.46 -7.98 31.46
N THR A 31 -9.39 -7.66 32.20
CA THR A 31 -8.20 -8.52 32.35
C THR A 31 -8.38 -9.55 33.46
N HIS A 32 -8.94 -9.15 34.62
CA HIS A 32 -9.16 -10.08 35.72
C HIS A 32 -10.43 -10.94 35.59
N GLY A 33 -11.32 -10.64 34.64
CA GLY A 33 -12.39 -11.56 34.20
C GLY A 33 -13.72 -11.47 34.97
N HIS A 34 -13.93 -10.44 35.80
CA HIS A 34 -15.19 -10.01 36.46
C HIS A 34 -15.97 -11.00 37.34
N GLU A 35 -15.94 -12.30 37.07
CA GLU A 35 -16.76 -13.31 37.75
C GLU A 35 -16.02 -14.66 37.86
N ASN A 36 -16.50 -15.51 38.78
CA ASN A 36 -15.99 -16.87 38.92
C ASN A 36 -16.56 -17.80 37.83
N PRO A 37 -15.80 -18.82 37.37
CA PRO A 37 -14.49 -19.24 37.91
C PRO A 37 -13.30 -18.40 37.42
N VAL A 38 -13.45 -17.58 36.37
CA VAL A 38 -12.34 -16.88 35.70
C VAL A 38 -11.56 -15.99 36.67
N MET A 39 -12.25 -15.21 37.50
CA MET A 39 -11.63 -14.21 38.39
C MET A 39 -10.52 -14.79 39.26
N VAL A 40 -10.66 -16.02 39.74
CA VAL A 40 -9.68 -16.70 40.60
C VAL A 40 -8.96 -17.86 39.91
N TYR A 41 -9.22 -18.07 38.61
CA TYR A 41 -8.74 -19.24 37.88
C TYR A 41 -7.21 -19.27 37.82
N ASN A 42 -6.61 -20.40 38.21
CA ASN A 42 -5.17 -20.64 38.14
C ASN A 42 -4.29 -19.60 38.88
N LYS A 43 -4.87 -18.82 39.82
CA LYS A 43 -4.15 -17.76 40.55
C LYS A 43 -2.93 -18.24 41.34
N ALA A 44 -2.90 -19.53 41.71
CA ALA A 44 -1.77 -20.13 42.43
C ALA A 44 -0.52 -20.31 41.56
N ASN A 45 -0.66 -20.27 40.23
CA ASN A 45 0.41 -20.50 39.26
C ASN A 45 0.84 -19.24 38.51
N ILE A 46 0.31 -18.08 38.88
CA ILE A 46 0.73 -16.76 38.37
C ILE A 46 1.12 -15.85 39.54
N THR A 47 1.80 -14.75 39.25
CA THR A 47 2.06 -13.70 40.24
C THR A 47 0.97 -12.62 40.16
N ASP A 48 0.35 -12.31 41.29
CA ASP A 48 -0.54 -11.16 41.40
C ASP A 48 0.23 -9.98 42.02
N ALA A 49 0.60 -9.01 41.18
CA ALA A 49 1.43 -7.88 41.60
C ALA A 49 0.71 -6.95 42.59
N ASN A 50 -0.62 -7.04 42.68
CA ASN A 50 -1.46 -6.23 43.55
C ASN A 50 -1.94 -6.98 44.80
N ALA A 51 -1.58 -8.26 44.97
CA ALA A 51 -2.07 -9.13 46.05
C ALA A 51 -3.60 -9.17 46.18
N SER A 52 -4.31 -9.01 45.07
CA SER A 52 -5.77 -8.96 44.98
C SER A 52 -6.45 -10.34 45.03
N GLY A 53 -5.71 -11.40 44.76
CA GLY A 53 -6.21 -12.77 44.64
C GLY A 53 -6.75 -13.10 43.24
N TYR A 54 -6.37 -12.35 42.22
CA TYR A 54 -6.83 -12.55 40.83
C TYR A 54 -6.00 -13.59 40.08
N GLY A 55 -6.71 -14.36 39.25
CA GLY A 55 -6.16 -15.27 38.24
C GLY A 55 -6.46 -14.73 36.85
N GLY A 56 -7.74 -14.59 36.53
CA GLY A 56 -8.23 -13.91 35.33
C GLY A 56 -7.83 -14.56 34.01
N VAL A 57 -7.88 -13.76 32.95
CA VAL A 57 -7.38 -14.14 31.62
C VAL A 57 -5.90 -14.57 31.65
N PRO A 58 -5.00 -13.89 32.42
CA PRO A 58 -3.61 -14.32 32.55
C PRO A 58 -3.45 -15.73 33.16
N GLY A 59 -4.30 -16.09 34.12
CA GLY A 59 -4.33 -17.43 34.72
C GLY A 59 -4.72 -18.50 33.69
N ILE A 60 -5.69 -18.21 32.81
CA ILE A 60 -6.06 -19.11 31.72
C ILE A 60 -4.89 -19.24 30.73
N PHE A 61 -4.28 -18.12 30.31
CA PHE A 61 -3.11 -18.12 29.44
C PHE A 61 -1.96 -18.98 30.01
N LYS A 62 -1.65 -18.85 31.31
CA LYS A 62 -0.64 -19.67 31.97
C LYS A 62 -0.96 -21.17 31.91
N LYS A 63 -2.22 -21.55 32.09
CA LYS A 63 -2.63 -22.96 31.96
C LYS A 63 -2.46 -23.47 30.53
N LEU A 64 -2.76 -22.64 29.53
CA LEU A 64 -2.57 -22.97 28.12
C LEU A 64 -1.09 -23.17 27.77
N THR A 65 -0.18 -22.33 28.28
CA THR A 65 1.26 -22.52 28.08
C THR A 65 1.75 -23.79 28.77
N ASP A 66 1.24 -24.12 29.96
CA ASP A 66 1.58 -25.37 30.67
C ASP A 66 1.11 -26.62 29.90
N GLN A 67 -0.09 -26.57 29.31
CA GLN A 67 -0.60 -27.64 28.46
C GLN A 67 0.28 -27.86 27.22
N ALA A 68 0.90 -26.81 26.71
CA ALA A 68 1.83 -26.87 25.59
C ALA A 68 3.27 -27.21 26.00
N GLY A 69 3.53 -27.42 27.29
CA GLY A 69 4.87 -27.69 27.82
C GLY A 69 5.83 -26.50 27.77
N LEU A 70 5.30 -25.27 27.75
CA LEU A 70 6.07 -24.04 27.66
C LEU A 70 6.27 -23.37 29.03
N ASP A 71 7.49 -22.94 29.32
CA ASP A 71 7.81 -22.24 30.58
C ASP A 71 7.66 -20.72 30.42
N TYR A 72 6.53 -20.21 30.91
CA TYR A 72 6.20 -18.78 30.96
C TYR A 72 5.99 -18.32 32.41
N GLY A 73 6.66 -17.23 32.79
CA GLY A 73 6.31 -16.45 33.97
C GLY A 73 5.19 -15.49 33.63
N VAL A 74 4.09 -15.54 34.39
CA VAL A 74 2.90 -14.72 34.12
C VAL A 74 2.58 -13.91 35.36
N THR A 75 2.43 -12.60 35.17
CA THR A 75 2.07 -11.65 36.21
C THR A 75 0.84 -10.86 35.81
N ILE A 76 -0.08 -10.64 36.74
CA ILE A 76 -1.23 -9.76 36.58
C ILE A 76 -1.07 -8.51 37.44
N GLU A 77 -1.25 -7.34 36.82
CA GLU A 77 -1.42 -6.04 37.46
C GLU A 77 -2.75 -5.47 36.97
N ALA A 78 -3.84 -5.81 37.68
CA ALA A 78 -5.18 -5.37 37.33
C ALA A 78 -5.83 -4.58 38.46
N VAL A 79 -6.43 -3.42 38.13
CA VAL A 79 -7.23 -2.62 39.05
C VAL A 79 -8.56 -2.27 38.39
N SER A 80 -9.67 -2.66 39.03
CA SER A 80 -11.02 -2.49 38.45
C SER A 80 -11.30 -1.05 38.02
N SER A 81 -11.96 -0.91 36.87
CA SER A 81 -12.33 0.36 36.22
C SER A 81 -11.17 1.30 35.82
N GLN A 82 -9.92 0.96 36.11
CA GLN A 82 -8.81 1.88 35.88
C GLN A 82 -8.38 1.94 34.42
N THR A 83 -7.70 3.05 34.11
CA THR A 83 -7.33 3.46 32.75
C THR A 83 -5.83 3.42 32.53
N PHE A 84 -5.33 3.52 31.30
CA PHE A 84 -3.89 3.67 31.04
C PHE A 84 -3.25 4.80 31.84
N SER A 85 -3.89 5.97 31.90
CA SER A 85 -3.38 7.11 32.68
C SER A 85 -3.23 6.79 34.19
N TYR A 86 -4.10 5.95 34.74
CA TYR A 86 -4.01 5.54 36.15
C TYR A 86 -2.81 4.63 36.36
N HIS A 87 -2.65 3.60 35.52
CA HIS A 87 -1.53 2.66 35.62
C HIS A 87 -0.18 3.37 35.45
N LEU A 88 -0.09 4.28 34.47
CA LEU A 88 1.09 5.11 34.27
C LEU A 88 1.43 5.94 35.52
N ALA A 89 0.43 6.54 36.17
CA ALA A 89 0.65 7.40 37.34
C ALA A 89 0.87 6.62 38.65
N ASN A 90 0.28 5.43 38.81
CA ASN A 90 0.16 4.76 40.12
C ASN A 90 0.82 3.37 40.18
N ARG A 91 1.18 2.79 39.02
CA ARG A 91 1.73 1.42 38.93
C ARG A 91 3.05 1.38 38.15
N ALA A 92 3.65 2.55 37.89
CA ALA A 92 4.89 2.68 37.14
C ALA A 92 6.02 1.77 37.64
N THR A 93 6.18 1.60 38.96
CA THR A 93 7.22 0.75 39.53
C THR A 93 7.07 -0.73 39.19
N ILE A 94 5.84 -1.22 39.05
CA ILE A 94 5.58 -2.62 38.63
C ILE A 94 5.81 -2.75 37.12
N ILE A 95 5.38 -1.75 36.35
CA ILE A 95 5.39 -1.76 34.89
C ILE A 95 6.81 -1.55 34.33
N ALA A 96 7.61 -0.68 34.96
CA ALA A 96 8.98 -0.33 34.57
C ALA A 96 10.02 -1.30 35.16
N ASP A 97 9.73 -2.60 35.20
CA ASP A 97 10.68 -3.62 35.62
C ASP A 97 11.37 -4.21 34.38
N PRO A 98 12.72 -4.18 34.29
CA PRO A 98 13.45 -4.65 33.11
C PRO A 98 13.29 -6.14 32.82
N LYS A 99 12.75 -6.94 33.77
CA LYS A 99 12.56 -8.38 33.56
C LYS A 99 11.48 -8.71 32.53
N TRP A 100 10.54 -7.81 32.26
CA TRP A 100 9.41 -8.11 31.38
C TRP A 100 9.87 -8.27 29.94
N ASN A 101 9.60 -9.43 29.35
CA ASN A 101 9.84 -9.69 27.92
C ASN A 101 8.62 -9.36 27.07
N VAL A 102 7.42 -9.50 27.65
CA VAL A 102 6.15 -9.19 27.00
C VAL A 102 5.28 -8.41 27.98
N VAL A 103 4.70 -7.30 27.53
CA VAL A 103 3.74 -6.51 28.32
C VAL A 103 2.46 -6.34 27.51
N VAL A 104 1.34 -6.76 28.08
CA VAL A 104 0.01 -6.64 27.50
C VAL A 104 -0.74 -5.49 28.17
N LEU A 105 -1.24 -4.54 27.38
CA LEU A 105 -1.89 -3.33 27.86
C LEU A 105 -3.37 -3.29 27.46
N GLN A 106 -4.26 -3.26 28.46
CA GLN A 106 -5.71 -3.16 28.29
C GLN A 106 -6.27 -1.84 28.85
N GLU A 107 -6.92 -1.03 28.01
CA GLU A 107 -7.57 0.23 28.42
C GLU A 107 -9.00 -0.02 28.93
N ASN A 108 -9.52 0.88 29.76
CA ASN A 108 -10.94 0.95 30.11
C ASN A 108 -11.87 0.82 28.90
N SER A 109 -12.91 0.00 29.02
CA SER A 109 -13.71 -0.54 27.90
C SER A 109 -14.40 0.49 27.01
N THR A 110 -14.70 1.70 27.50
CA THR A 110 -15.38 2.76 26.71
C THR A 110 -14.49 3.95 26.42
N ARG A 111 -13.32 4.06 27.07
CA ARG A 111 -12.45 5.23 26.90
C ARG A 111 -11.90 5.41 25.47
N PRO A 112 -11.61 4.34 24.70
CA PRO A 112 -11.19 4.49 23.31
C PRO A 112 -12.28 5.04 22.36
N LEU A 113 -13.56 4.96 22.74
CA LEU A 113 -14.67 5.39 21.88
C LEU A 113 -14.61 6.89 21.55
N PRO A 114 -15.29 7.35 20.49
CA PRO A 114 -15.46 8.77 20.21
C PRO A 114 -16.03 9.57 21.38
N SER A 115 -15.67 10.86 21.51
CA SER A 115 -16.17 11.72 22.58
C SER A 115 -17.69 11.90 22.55
N ASN A 116 -18.31 11.93 21.36
CA ASN A 116 -19.78 11.97 21.21
C ASN A 116 -20.46 10.63 21.56
N LYS A 117 -19.69 9.60 21.90
CA LYS A 117 -20.12 8.28 22.37
C LYS A 117 -19.71 8.05 23.83
N GLY A 118 -19.30 9.12 24.53
CA GLY A 118 -18.91 9.08 25.95
C GLY A 118 -17.49 8.59 26.20
N GLY A 119 -16.65 8.45 25.17
CA GLY A 119 -15.24 8.11 25.33
C GLY A 119 -14.32 9.32 25.50
N GLU A 120 -13.03 9.05 25.72
CA GLU A 120 -11.96 10.05 25.88
C GLU A 120 -10.73 9.63 25.04
N PRO A 121 -10.84 9.62 23.70
CA PRO A 121 -9.84 8.98 22.83
C PRO A 121 -8.47 9.65 22.93
N ALA A 122 -8.40 10.96 23.20
CA ALA A 122 -7.12 11.65 23.42
C ALA A 122 -6.37 11.16 24.67
N LEU A 123 -7.09 10.82 25.75
CA LEU A 123 -6.51 10.33 27.00
C LEU A 123 -6.14 8.85 26.90
N PHE A 124 -6.89 8.07 26.13
CA PHE A 124 -6.49 6.73 25.71
C PHE A 124 -5.17 6.76 24.92
N LEU A 125 -5.08 7.60 23.88
CA LEU A 125 -3.88 7.67 23.03
C LEU A 125 -2.64 8.11 23.81
N SER A 126 -2.74 9.19 24.59
CA SER A 126 -1.62 9.70 25.39
C SER A 126 -1.24 8.76 26.54
N GLY A 127 -2.20 8.07 27.17
CA GLY A 127 -1.94 7.05 28.18
C GLY A 127 -1.21 5.84 27.60
N GLY A 128 -1.59 5.41 26.40
CA GLY A 128 -0.94 4.33 25.67
C GLY A 128 0.51 4.65 25.31
N ASP A 129 0.75 5.82 24.71
CA ASP A 129 2.10 6.31 24.39
C ASP A 129 2.97 6.37 25.65
N GLY A 130 2.44 6.90 26.76
CA GLY A 130 3.18 7.05 28.01
C GLY A 130 3.54 5.72 28.68
N LEU A 131 2.65 4.72 28.62
CA LEU A 131 2.95 3.37 29.13
C LEU A 131 3.99 2.66 28.26
N GLN A 132 3.89 2.79 26.93
CA GLN A 132 4.88 2.24 26.01
C GLN A 132 6.27 2.83 26.29
N ASP A 133 6.36 4.17 26.40
CA ASP A 133 7.61 4.87 26.72
C ASP A 133 8.20 4.36 28.04
N LEU A 134 7.36 4.21 29.07
CA LEU A 134 7.77 3.71 30.37
C LEU A 134 8.36 2.30 30.27
N ILE A 135 7.69 1.38 29.58
CA ILE A 135 8.13 -0.02 29.43
C ILE A 135 9.46 -0.09 28.68
N LEU A 136 9.56 0.59 27.54
CA LEU A 136 10.74 0.54 26.69
C LEU A 136 11.94 1.28 27.30
N SER A 137 11.70 2.24 28.20
CA SER A 137 12.77 2.85 28.99
C SER A 137 13.39 1.88 29.99
N ALA A 138 12.63 0.90 30.48
CA ALA A 138 13.11 -0.13 31.41
C ALA A 138 13.71 -1.34 30.65
N ASN A 139 13.04 -1.81 29.61
CA ASN A 139 13.53 -2.87 28.72
C ASN A 139 13.26 -2.51 27.24
N PRO A 140 14.28 -2.04 26.49
CA PRO A 140 14.15 -1.69 25.08
C PRO A 140 13.74 -2.84 24.16
N ASP A 141 13.98 -4.09 24.57
CA ASP A 141 13.68 -5.29 23.78
C ASP A 141 12.29 -5.89 24.11
N ALA A 142 11.53 -5.26 25.01
CA ALA A 142 10.22 -5.76 25.43
C ALA A 142 9.19 -5.71 24.28
N ARG A 143 8.45 -6.80 24.13
CA ARG A 143 7.28 -6.87 23.24
C ARG A 143 6.07 -6.23 23.92
N VAL A 144 5.74 -5.00 23.53
CA VAL A 144 4.53 -4.32 24.01
C VAL A 144 3.35 -4.67 23.10
N LEU A 145 2.28 -5.24 23.68
CA LEU A 145 1.08 -5.71 22.98
C LEU A 145 -0.16 -4.95 23.46
N LEU A 146 -0.98 -4.49 22.52
CA LEU A 146 -2.30 -3.92 22.84
C LEU A 146 -3.35 -5.03 22.97
N TYR A 147 -4.15 -4.98 24.04
CA TYR A 147 -5.34 -5.81 24.24
C TYR A 147 -6.56 -5.02 23.76
N GLU A 148 -6.98 -5.26 22.52
CA GLU A 148 -8.19 -4.65 21.96
C GLU A 148 -9.43 -5.16 22.71
N THR A 149 -10.19 -4.25 23.32
CA THR A 149 -11.43 -4.58 24.03
C THR A 149 -12.60 -4.82 23.06
N TRP A 150 -13.73 -5.27 23.59
CA TRP A 150 -14.89 -5.67 22.81
C TRP A 150 -16.11 -4.74 22.99
N ALA A 151 -16.93 -4.66 21.94
CA ALA A 151 -18.32 -4.21 22.04
C ALA A 151 -19.14 -5.21 22.88
N SER A 152 -20.16 -4.70 23.56
CA SER A 152 -21.07 -5.52 24.37
C SER A 152 -22.48 -4.98 24.32
N PRO A 153 -23.53 -5.82 24.51
CA PRO A 153 -24.92 -5.37 24.46
C PRO A 153 -25.17 -4.13 25.32
N THR A 154 -24.79 -4.18 26.60
CA THR A 154 -24.98 -3.06 27.52
C THR A 154 -24.25 -1.80 27.10
N SER A 155 -23.04 -1.91 26.54
CA SER A 155 -22.28 -0.73 26.12
C SER A 155 -22.81 -0.16 24.79
N ALA A 156 -23.26 -1.00 23.86
CA ALA A 156 -23.85 -0.56 22.61
C ALA A 156 -25.18 0.20 22.84
N ASP A 157 -25.99 -0.25 23.80
CA ASP A 157 -27.19 0.44 24.23
C ASP A 157 -26.87 1.74 24.99
N GLY A 158 -25.93 1.68 25.93
CA GLY A 158 -25.59 2.81 26.81
C GLY A 158 -24.83 3.97 26.13
N ASN A 159 -24.07 3.69 25.05
CA ASN A 159 -23.18 4.67 24.42
C ASN A 159 -23.71 5.23 23.09
N GLY A 160 -25.01 5.09 22.84
CA GLY A 160 -25.67 5.71 21.68
C GLY A 160 -25.43 4.99 20.35
N TYR A 161 -25.23 3.68 20.38
CA TYR A 161 -25.18 2.82 19.17
C TYR A 161 -26.50 2.09 18.90
N ALA A 162 -27.52 2.29 19.74
CA ALA A 162 -28.83 1.66 19.61
C ALA A 162 -28.73 0.12 19.47
N GLY A 163 -27.93 -0.50 20.34
CA GLY A 163 -27.70 -1.95 20.36
C GLY A 163 -26.78 -2.50 19.27
N ASN A 164 -26.26 -1.65 18.37
CA ASN A 164 -25.43 -2.11 17.26
C ASN A 164 -23.99 -2.43 17.71
N LEU A 165 -23.73 -3.72 17.97
CA LEU A 165 -22.42 -4.26 18.36
C LEU A 165 -21.35 -4.00 17.30
N GLN A 166 -21.68 -4.17 16.01
CA GLN A 166 -20.74 -3.98 14.91
C GLN A 166 -20.26 -2.53 14.83
N ALA A 167 -21.18 -1.57 14.94
CA ALA A 167 -20.85 -0.15 14.90
C ALA A 167 -19.95 0.27 16.07
N MET A 168 -20.23 -0.24 17.28
CA MET A 168 -19.38 0.02 18.44
C MET A 168 -18.01 -0.63 18.31
N GLN A 169 -17.94 -1.88 17.82
CA GLN A 169 -16.65 -2.54 17.66
C GLN A 169 -15.80 -1.87 16.59
N ASN A 170 -16.39 -1.41 15.48
CA ASN A 170 -15.66 -0.67 14.47
C ASN A 170 -15.01 0.60 15.06
N ASP A 171 -15.71 1.33 15.94
CA ASP A 171 -15.15 2.50 16.63
C ASP A 171 -14.02 2.14 17.60
N LEU A 172 -14.15 1.03 18.35
CA LEU A 172 -13.09 0.51 19.22
C LEU A 172 -11.86 0.08 18.41
N HIS A 173 -12.08 -0.71 17.37
CA HIS A 173 -11.08 -1.20 16.43
C HIS A 173 -10.27 -0.05 15.84
N ASP A 174 -10.97 0.95 15.29
CA ASP A 174 -10.35 2.16 14.75
C ASP A 174 -9.52 2.91 15.82
N ALA A 175 -10.02 3.02 17.05
CA ALA A 175 -9.28 3.69 18.11
C ALA A 175 -7.98 2.95 18.48
N TYR A 176 -8.04 1.63 18.70
CA TYR A 176 -6.85 0.83 19.02
C TYR A 176 -5.83 0.87 17.89
N TYR A 177 -6.29 0.83 16.63
CA TYR A 177 -5.39 0.88 15.50
C TYR A 177 -4.78 2.27 15.32
N ARG A 178 -5.48 3.35 15.69
CA ARG A 178 -4.87 4.69 15.73
C ARG A 178 -3.72 4.73 16.71
N LEU A 179 -3.87 4.15 17.91
CA LEU A 179 -2.76 4.06 18.87
C LEU A 179 -1.59 3.25 18.30
N TYR A 180 -1.90 2.07 17.76
CA TYR A 180 -0.91 1.17 17.18
C TYR A 180 -0.09 1.87 16.08
N TYR A 181 -0.74 2.53 15.12
CA TYR A 181 -0.07 3.22 14.01
C TYR A 181 0.51 4.59 14.36
N ARG A 182 -0.05 5.31 15.33
CA ARG A 182 0.48 6.59 15.82
C ARG A 182 1.90 6.43 16.36
N SER A 183 2.17 5.35 17.10
CA SER A 183 3.53 5.04 17.56
C SER A 183 4.51 4.95 16.37
N LYS A 184 4.11 4.22 15.30
CA LYS A 184 4.89 4.04 14.06
C LYS A 184 5.16 5.33 13.28
N ARG A 185 4.24 6.31 13.34
CA ARG A 185 4.31 7.57 12.55
C ARG A 185 5.20 8.63 13.20
N THR A 186 5.49 8.53 14.49
CA THR A 186 6.24 9.54 15.24
C THR A 186 7.73 9.15 15.28
N SER A 187 8.46 9.50 14.23
CA SER A 187 9.84 9.07 13.94
C SER A 187 10.81 9.17 15.16
N GLY A 188 11.28 8.01 15.66
CA GLY A 188 12.38 7.89 16.63
C GLY A 188 12.20 6.89 17.79
N LYS A 189 11.06 6.20 17.90
CA LYS A 189 10.74 5.26 19.00
C LYS A 189 10.59 3.82 18.49
N ILE A 190 10.69 2.82 19.39
CA ILE A 190 10.36 1.42 19.09
C ILE A 190 8.85 1.23 19.25
N ASP A 191 8.21 0.65 18.23
CA ASP A 191 6.74 0.58 18.08
C ASP A 191 6.05 -0.44 18.99
N PHE A 192 4.71 -0.37 19.08
CA PHE A 192 3.93 -1.48 19.63
C PHE A 192 4.22 -2.72 18.76
N THR A 193 4.65 -3.80 19.39
CA THR A 193 5.09 -5.03 18.69
C THR A 193 3.92 -5.91 18.23
N GLY A 194 2.69 -5.56 18.60
CA GLY A 194 1.50 -6.19 18.08
C GLY A 194 0.21 -5.82 18.82
N MET A 195 -0.91 -6.30 18.28
CA MET A 195 -2.22 -6.21 18.90
C MET A 195 -2.86 -7.59 18.98
N VAL A 196 -3.58 -7.84 20.07
CA VAL A 196 -4.40 -9.02 20.30
C VAL A 196 -5.85 -8.59 20.11
N ARG A 197 -6.41 -8.97 18.95
CA ARG A 197 -7.70 -8.51 18.43
C ARG A 197 -8.90 -9.25 19.05
N VAL A 198 -9.09 -9.09 20.35
CA VAL A 198 -10.15 -9.83 21.07
C VAL A 198 -11.53 -9.33 20.68
N GLY A 199 -11.71 -8.01 20.52
CA GLY A 199 -12.98 -7.44 20.08
C GLY A 199 -13.40 -7.93 18.69
N ASP A 200 -12.48 -7.95 17.72
CA ASP A 200 -12.75 -8.54 16.40
C ASP A 200 -13.13 -10.02 16.48
N ALA A 201 -12.48 -10.78 17.36
CA ALA A 201 -12.78 -12.20 17.55
C ALA A 201 -14.17 -12.43 18.15
N PHE A 202 -14.64 -11.53 19.03
CA PHE A 202 -16.00 -11.60 19.56
C PHE A 202 -17.03 -11.46 18.44
N LEU A 203 -16.87 -10.46 17.57
CA LEU A 203 -17.78 -10.28 16.43
C LEU A 203 -17.64 -11.38 15.39
N ARG A 204 -16.45 -11.89 15.12
CA ARG A 204 -16.27 -13.07 14.25
C ARG A 204 -17.03 -14.30 14.76
N ALA A 205 -17.02 -14.53 16.07
CA ALA A 205 -17.79 -15.63 16.65
C ALA A 205 -19.30 -15.43 16.50
N VAL A 206 -19.78 -14.18 16.63
CA VAL A 206 -21.20 -13.82 16.39
C VAL A 206 -21.56 -14.00 14.92
N ASP A 207 -20.80 -13.41 14.00
CA ASP A 207 -21.04 -13.46 12.56
C ASP A 207 -20.93 -14.89 12.00
N GLY A 208 -20.05 -15.70 12.57
CA GLY A 208 -19.89 -17.12 12.25
C GLY A 208 -20.99 -18.01 12.81
N GLY A 209 -21.94 -17.47 13.59
CA GLY A 209 -23.03 -18.22 14.22
C GLY A 209 -22.58 -19.13 15.35
N TYR A 210 -21.38 -18.92 15.90
CA TYR A 210 -20.87 -19.68 17.06
C TYR A 210 -21.29 -19.05 18.39
N ALA A 211 -21.38 -17.72 18.42
CA ALA A 211 -21.77 -16.97 19.59
C ALA A 211 -23.13 -16.29 19.43
N ASP A 212 -23.89 -16.26 20.51
CA ASP A 212 -25.16 -15.54 20.56
C ASP A 212 -24.94 -14.04 20.82
N PRO A 213 -25.41 -13.12 19.96
CA PRO A 213 -25.28 -11.67 20.18
C PRO A 213 -26.21 -11.12 21.28
N ASN A 214 -27.28 -11.84 21.63
CA ASN A 214 -28.32 -11.32 22.51
C ASN A 214 -28.81 -12.41 23.48
N ALA A 215 -28.57 -12.25 24.77
CA ALA A 215 -29.06 -13.23 25.75
C ALA A 215 -30.55 -13.03 26.10
N ASP A 216 -31.14 -11.88 25.76
CA ASP A 216 -32.47 -11.48 26.23
C ASP A 216 -33.63 -11.99 25.36
N ASP A 217 -33.35 -12.48 24.14
CA ASP A 217 -34.34 -13.11 23.25
C ASP A 217 -34.32 -14.66 23.30
N GLY A 218 -33.48 -15.22 24.19
CA GLY A 218 -33.32 -16.64 24.42
C GLY A 218 -32.21 -17.26 23.57
N PHE A 219 -31.36 -18.08 24.19
CA PHE A 219 -30.15 -18.59 23.54
C PHE A 219 -30.43 -19.42 22.28
N MET A 220 -29.73 -19.07 21.19
CA MET A 220 -29.69 -19.85 19.97
C MET A 220 -29.16 -21.28 20.25
N PRO A 221 -29.83 -22.34 19.75
CA PRO A 221 -29.37 -23.70 20.00
C PRO A 221 -27.95 -23.96 19.48
N GLY A 222 -27.07 -24.43 20.36
CA GLY A 222 -25.70 -24.83 20.01
C GLY A 222 -24.68 -23.69 19.97
N THR A 223 -25.06 -22.47 20.33
CA THR A 223 -24.14 -21.33 20.47
C THR A 223 -23.64 -21.19 21.90
N PHE A 224 -22.57 -20.41 22.09
CA PHE A 224 -22.11 -19.96 23.41
C PHE A 224 -22.29 -18.45 23.57
N TYR A 225 -22.38 -17.98 24.82
CA TYR A 225 -22.50 -16.55 25.12
C TYR A 225 -21.17 -15.98 25.60
N LEU A 226 -20.67 -14.97 24.90
CA LEU A 226 -19.33 -14.41 25.13
C LEU A 226 -19.27 -13.48 26.35
N TRP A 227 -20.36 -12.78 26.64
CA TRP A 227 -20.46 -11.84 27.76
C TRP A 227 -20.97 -12.52 29.03
N SER A 228 -20.80 -11.87 30.18
CA SER A 228 -21.40 -12.32 31.45
C SER A 228 -22.92 -12.20 31.34
N THR A 229 -23.63 -13.23 31.78
CA THR A 229 -25.09 -13.19 31.87
C THR A 229 -25.59 -12.28 33.00
N GLY A 230 -24.69 -11.81 33.88
CA GLY A 230 -25.03 -10.93 34.99
C GLY A 230 -25.10 -9.45 34.60
N ASP A 231 -24.35 -9.04 33.58
CA ASP A 231 -24.26 -7.63 33.20
C ASP A 231 -24.14 -7.34 31.71
N HIS A 232 -24.11 -8.38 30.86
CA HIS A 232 -24.01 -8.29 29.41
C HIS A 232 -22.93 -7.33 28.90
N ARG A 233 -21.85 -7.14 29.68
CA ARG A 233 -20.74 -6.22 29.42
C ARG A 233 -19.39 -6.89 29.56
N HIS A 234 -19.10 -7.46 30.73
CA HIS A 234 -17.85 -8.16 30.95
C HIS A 234 -17.81 -9.46 30.17
N ALA A 235 -16.62 -9.99 29.87
CA ALA A 235 -16.50 -11.30 29.27
C ALA A 235 -16.92 -12.37 30.29
N GLY A 236 -17.80 -13.28 29.89
CA GLY A 236 -18.07 -14.50 30.65
C GLY A 236 -16.93 -15.50 30.46
N LYS A 237 -17.14 -16.75 30.93
CA LYS A 237 -16.14 -17.81 30.78
C LYS A 237 -15.70 -18.06 29.33
N TYR A 238 -16.61 -18.00 28.37
CA TYR A 238 -16.32 -18.25 26.95
C TYR A 238 -15.49 -17.11 26.34
N GLY A 239 -15.88 -15.86 26.57
CA GLY A 239 -15.12 -14.69 26.09
C GLY A 239 -13.74 -14.57 26.74
N SER A 240 -13.64 -14.91 28.03
CA SER A 240 -12.35 -14.92 28.75
C SER A 240 -11.43 -16.03 28.24
N TYR A 241 -11.98 -17.20 27.92
CA TYR A 241 -11.23 -18.30 27.31
C TYR A 241 -10.77 -17.94 25.89
N LEU A 242 -11.63 -17.36 25.06
CA LEU A 242 -11.28 -16.86 23.72
C LEU A 242 -10.15 -15.82 23.77
N SER A 243 -10.22 -14.88 24.72
CA SER A 243 -9.16 -13.90 24.96
C SER A 243 -7.81 -14.59 25.24
N ALA A 244 -7.80 -15.56 26.17
CA ALA A 244 -6.60 -16.29 26.54
C ALA A 244 -6.00 -17.11 25.39
N VAL A 245 -6.84 -17.72 24.55
CA VAL A 245 -6.42 -18.46 23.36
C VAL A 245 -5.75 -17.55 22.32
N LEU A 246 -6.28 -16.32 22.13
CA LEU A 246 -5.64 -15.32 21.27
C LEU A 246 -4.29 -14.86 21.83
N PHE A 247 -4.19 -14.65 23.14
CA PHE A 247 -2.90 -14.36 23.78
C PHE A 247 -1.91 -15.51 23.59
N TYR A 248 -2.35 -16.76 23.77
CA TYR A 248 -1.54 -17.94 23.52
C TYR A 248 -1.00 -17.93 22.08
N ALA A 249 -1.86 -17.78 21.08
CA ALA A 249 -1.46 -17.74 19.68
C ALA A 249 -0.49 -16.58 19.37
N LYS A 250 -0.80 -15.36 19.85
CA LYS A 250 0.02 -14.16 19.56
C LYS A 250 1.38 -14.18 20.27
N ILE A 251 1.43 -14.63 21.52
CA ILE A 251 2.65 -14.56 22.34
C ILE A 251 3.59 -15.72 22.02
N THR A 252 3.05 -16.94 21.85
CA THR A 252 3.85 -18.16 21.58
C THR A 252 4.14 -18.37 20.09
N GLY A 253 3.28 -17.85 19.20
CA GLY A 253 3.35 -18.13 17.76
C GLY A 253 2.82 -19.52 17.36
N LEU A 254 2.27 -20.29 18.30
CA LEU A 254 1.73 -21.62 18.04
C LEU A 254 0.27 -21.57 17.57
N ASP A 255 -0.14 -22.59 16.81
CA ASP A 255 -1.51 -22.73 16.32
C ASP A 255 -2.45 -23.03 17.50
N PRO A 256 -3.47 -22.20 17.76
CA PRO A 256 -4.38 -22.41 18.88
C PRO A 256 -5.28 -23.66 18.70
N ARG A 257 -5.40 -24.22 17.49
CA ARG A 257 -6.18 -25.44 17.22
C ARG A 257 -5.50 -26.71 17.73
N ASP A 258 -4.21 -26.64 18.03
CA ASP A 258 -3.46 -27.76 18.61
C ASP A 258 -3.59 -27.84 20.14
N ILE A 259 -4.30 -26.90 20.76
CA ILE A 259 -4.57 -26.92 22.21
C ILE A 259 -5.57 -28.04 22.51
N GLY A 260 -5.22 -28.93 23.44
CA GLY A 260 -6.16 -29.93 23.95
C GLY A 260 -7.38 -29.30 24.64
N ALA A 261 -8.57 -29.87 24.41
CA ALA A 261 -9.86 -29.41 24.97
C ALA A 261 -10.56 -30.43 25.89
N GLY A 262 -9.88 -31.53 26.24
CA GLY A 262 -10.42 -32.62 27.07
C GLY A 262 -10.21 -32.44 28.58
N THR A 263 -10.36 -33.53 29.34
CA THR A 263 -10.17 -33.53 30.80
C THR A 263 -8.77 -33.02 31.19
N GLY A 264 -8.69 -32.16 32.21
CA GLY A 264 -7.43 -31.58 32.72
C GLY A 264 -6.95 -30.33 31.99
N THR A 265 -7.73 -29.85 31.03
CA THR A 265 -7.46 -28.62 30.25
C THR A 265 -8.18 -27.41 30.83
N ALA A 266 -7.70 -26.20 30.50
CA ALA A 266 -8.32 -24.94 30.88
C ALA A 266 -9.80 -24.87 30.47
N ALA A 267 -10.16 -25.36 29.28
CA ALA A 267 -11.55 -25.42 28.84
C ALA A 267 -12.40 -26.27 29.80
N ALA A 268 -11.94 -27.48 30.12
CA ALA A 268 -12.66 -28.38 31.03
C ALA A 268 -12.79 -27.78 32.43
N ASP A 269 -11.73 -27.17 32.97
CA ASP A 269 -11.76 -26.57 34.31
C ASP A 269 -12.73 -25.38 34.40
N LEU A 270 -12.90 -24.64 33.29
CA LEU A 270 -13.88 -23.54 33.19
C LEU A 270 -15.30 -24.05 32.88
N GLY A 271 -15.49 -25.36 32.69
CA GLY A 271 -16.76 -25.96 32.31
C GLY A 271 -17.19 -25.61 30.88
N ILE A 272 -16.24 -25.52 29.96
CA ILE A 272 -16.44 -25.33 28.51
C ILE A 272 -16.34 -26.72 27.85
N SER A 273 -17.33 -27.08 27.03
CA SER A 273 -17.34 -28.36 26.32
C SER A 273 -16.21 -28.41 25.29
N ALA A 274 -15.72 -29.62 24.97
CA ALA A 274 -14.69 -29.80 23.94
C ALA A 274 -15.12 -29.22 22.57
N THR A 275 -16.42 -29.30 22.25
CA THR A 275 -16.99 -28.71 21.03
C THR A 275 -16.87 -27.19 21.01
N HIS A 276 -17.31 -26.51 22.08
CA HIS A 276 -17.21 -25.05 22.16
C HIS A 276 -15.76 -24.58 22.21
N ALA A 277 -14.88 -25.32 22.90
CA ALA A 277 -13.46 -25.03 22.93
C ALA A 277 -12.83 -25.10 21.53
N ALA A 278 -13.15 -26.13 20.74
CA ALA A 278 -12.67 -26.26 19.37
C ALA A 278 -13.17 -25.13 18.45
N GLN A 279 -14.42 -24.70 18.60
CA GLN A 279 -14.96 -23.53 17.89
C GLN A 279 -14.21 -22.24 18.27
N ILE A 280 -13.94 -22.04 19.56
CA ILE A 280 -13.15 -20.89 20.05
C ILE A 280 -11.72 -20.93 19.50
N HIS A 281 -11.08 -22.11 19.45
CA HIS A 281 -9.75 -22.27 18.85
C HIS A 281 -9.74 -21.91 17.36
N LEU A 282 -10.79 -22.29 16.62
CA LEU A 282 -10.95 -21.92 15.21
C LEU A 282 -11.11 -20.40 15.05
N VAL A 283 -11.99 -19.75 15.81
CA VAL A 283 -12.17 -18.30 15.78
C VAL A 283 -10.85 -17.58 16.08
N ALA A 284 -10.11 -18.04 17.09
CA ALA A 284 -8.81 -17.46 17.42
C ALA A 284 -7.79 -17.63 16.29
N TYR A 285 -7.72 -18.82 15.67
CA TYR A 285 -6.85 -19.08 14.53
C TYR A 285 -7.18 -18.16 13.34
N GLU A 286 -8.45 -18.03 13.00
CA GLU A 286 -8.89 -17.17 11.90
C GLU A 286 -8.57 -15.71 12.18
N THR A 287 -8.88 -15.20 13.38
CA THR A 287 -8.59 -13.81 13.76
C THR A 287 -7.09 -13.53 13.77
N GLN A 288 -6.26 -14.48 14.21
CA GLN A 288 -4.79 -14.31 14.22
C GLN A 288 -4.21 -14.26 12.80
N ASN A 289 -4.81 -14.96 11.84
CA ASN A 289 -4.38 -15.00 10.44
C ASN A 289 -4.95 -13.89 9.57
N LEU A 290 -5.79 -13.00 10.11
CA LEU A 290 -6.16 -11.79 9.40
C LEU A 290 -4.90 -10.95 9.12
N PRO A 291 -4.79 -10.33 7.93
CA PRO A 291 -3.66 -9.48 7.59
C PRO A 291 -3.42 -8.41 8.67
N GLU A 292 -2.18 -7.92 8.75
CA GLU A 292 -1.94 -6.72 9.55
C GLU A 292 -2.83 -5.61 8.96
N PRO A 293 -3.65 -4.99 9.80
CA PRO A 293 -4.76 -4.19 9.30
C PRO A 293 -4.28 -2.83 8.80
N GLU A 294 -4.94 -2.26 7.80
CA GLU A 294 -4.59 -0.92 7.29
C GLU A 294 -4.78 0.18 8.36
N PRO A 295 -4.01 1.29 8.31
CA PRO A 295 -4.16 2.38 9.27
C PRO A 295 -5.57 3.00 9.23
N PRO A 296 -6.25 3.15 10.38
CA PRO A 296 -7.60 3.71 10.45
C PRO A 296 -7.58 5.21 10.13
N ALA A 297 -8.70 5.70 9.59
CA ALA A 297 -8.93 7.12 9.39
C ALA A 297 -8.87 7.87 10.74
N PRO A 298 -8.23 9.04 10.90
CA PRO A 298 -8.08 9.76 12.18
C PRO A 298 -9.43 10.19 12.81
N LEU A 299 -9.56 10.10 14.15
CA LEU A 299 -10.68 10.68 14.92
C LEU A 299 -10.31 12.10 15.38
N LEU A 300 -11.10 13.02 14.86
CA LEU A 300 -11.32 14.42 15.18
C LEU A 300 -11.26 14.80 16.68
N PRO A 301 -10.31 15.64 17.15
CA PRO A 301 -10.46 16.50 18.33
C PRO A 301 -11.76 17.30 18.35
N ALA A 302 -12.08 17.96 19.48
CA ALA A 302 -13.18 18.93 19.53
C ALA A 302 -12.92 20.07 18.53
N ILE A 303 -13.55 19.93 17.38
CA ILE A 303 -13.38 20.76 16.20
C ILE A 303 -14.42 21.86 16.22
N ASN A 304 -14.02 23.07 15.82
CA ASN A 304 -14.96 24.02 15.25
C ASN A 304 -15.50 23.42 13.95
N ARG A 305 -16.57 22.64 14.09
CA ARG A 305 -17.23 21.94 12.98
C ARG A 305 -18.04 23.02 12.29
N LEU A 306 -17.75 23.30 11.02
CA LEU A 306 -18.64 24.16 10.27
C LEU A 306 -19.99 23.42 10.12
N LEU A 307 -20.94 23.74 11.00
CA LEU A 307 -22.27 23.14 11.00
C LEU A 307 -22.96 23.51 9.69
N SER A 308 -23.08 22.51 8.84
CA SER A 308 -23.46 22.65 7.45
C SER A 308 -25.00 22.61 7.30
N GLY A 309 -25.69 23.44 8.10
CA GLY A 309 -27.15 23.46 8.23
C GLY A 309 -27.79 24.84 8.02
N VAL A 310 -27.04 25.84 7.59
CA VAL A 310 -27.56 27.20 7.38
C VAL A 310 -27.39 27.58 5.91
N SER A 311 -28.50 28.00 5.29
CA SER A 311 -28.64 28.72 4.00
C SER A 311 -27.37 29.47 3.57
N PRO A 312 -26.99 29.55 2.26
CA PRO A 312 -25.68 29.96 1.76
C PRO A 312 -25.16 31.26 2.37
N TYR A 313 -24.59 31.15 3.57
CA TYR A 313 -23.80 32.19 4.19
C TYR A 313 -22.42 32.07 3.56
N ASN A 314 -22.32 32.73 2.41
CA ASN A 314 -21.25 33.66 2.13
C ASN A 314 -20.36 33.91 3.37
N TRP A 315 -19.07 33.60 3.28
CA TRP A 315 -18.02 33.97 4.25
C TRP A 315 -17.74 35.50 4.14
N ASN A 316 -18.81 36.30 4.06
CA ASN A 316 -18.81 37.67 3.55
C ASN A 316 -19.12 38.73 4.63
N ASN A 317 -18.66 38.53 5.86
CA ASN A 317 -18.59 39.66 6.80
C ASN A 317 -17.46 39.47 7.82
N ALA A 318 -16.80 40.56 8.18
CA ALA A 318 -15.82 40.66 9.26
C ALA A 318 -16.37 40.12 10.61
N SER A 319 -17.70 40.10 10.78
CA SER A 319 -18.40 39.52 11.92
C SER A 319 -18.29 37.99 12.04
N ASN A 320 -18.19 37.26 10.92
CA ASN A 320 -18.02 35.80 10.93
C ASN A 320 -16.56 35.38 11.18
N TRP A 321 -15.63 36.32 11.03
CA TRP A 321 -14.27 36.23 11.57
C TRP A 321 -14.19 36.62 13.06
N THR A 322 -15.28 37.14 13.64
CA THR A 322 -15.36 37.59 15.04
C THR A 322 -16.51 36.94 15.84
N ALA A 323 -17.02 35.78 15.41
CA ALA A 323 -17.85 34.94 16.28
C ALA A 323 -16.95 34.22 17.30
N GLY A 324 -16.52 34.98 18.32
CA GLY A 324 -15.67 34.54 19.42
C GLY A 324 -14.28 34.11 18.95
N ALA A 325 -13.43 35.10 18.64
CA ALA A 325 -11.99 34.96 18.40
C ALA A 325 -11.53 33.54 18.02
N LEU A 326 -11.33 33.27 16.71
CA LEU A 326 -10.27 32.35 16.33
C LEU A 326 -8.96 32.99 16.80
N THR A 327 -8.67 32.83 18.08
CA THR A 327 -7.36 33.10 18.66
C THR A 327 -6.36 32.17 17.97
N THR A 328 -5.07 32.42 18.14
CA THR A 328 -3.96 31.58 17.70
C THR A 328 -4.00 30.13 18.22
N GLU A 329 -5.11 29.66 18.79
CA GLU A 329 -5.24 28.38 19.50
C GLU A 329 -6.01 27.27 18.75
N HIS A 330 -6.73 27.53 17.65
CA HIS A 330 -7.64 26.52 17.03
C HIS A 330 -7.36 26.18 15.55
N GLY A 331 -7.63 24.93 15.15
CA GLY A 331 -7.67 24.42 13.77
C GLY A 331 -9.10 24.36 13.20
N VAL A 332 -9.24 24.32 11.86
CA VAL A 332 -10.56 24.32 11.17
C VAL A 332 -10.79 22.98 10.46
N LEU A 333 -11.94 22.33 10.69
CA LEU A 333 -12.40 21.20 9.88
C LEU A 333 -13.55 21.60 8.94
N ILE A 334 -13.52 21.07 7.72
CA ILE A 334 -14.63 21.13 6.77
C ILE A 334 -15.21 19.72 6.57
N ASP A 335 -16.50 19.55 6.90
CA ASP A 335 -17.25 18.27 6.88
C ASP A 335 -18.32 18.22 5.76
N ALA A 336 -18.59 17.03 5.23
CA ALA A 336 -19.45 16.72 4.08
C ALA A 336 -20.96 16.95 4.27
N SER A 337 -21.45 17.17 5.50
CA SER A 337 -22.90 17.14 5.82
C SER A 337 -23.79 18.22 5.15
N SER A 338 -23.32 18.97 4.15
CA SER A 338 -24.14 19.91 3.35
C SER A 338 -23.94 19.78 1.83
N PRO A 339 -25.05 19.78 1.06
CA PRO A 339 -25.03 19.93 -0.38
C PRO A 339 -24.91 21.41 -0.77
N ALA A 340 -23.68 21.92 -0.90
CA ALA A 340 -23.33 23.08 -1.72
C ALA A 340 -21.83 23.11 -2.01
N SER A 341 -21.46 23.57 -3.21
CA SER A 341 -20.10 23.89 -3.60
C SER A 341 -19.72 25.30 -3.12
N SER A 342 -18.56 25.42 -2.46
CA SER A 342 -17.82 26.63 -2.04
C SER A 342 -17.92 27.09 -0.56
N ILE A 343 -16.76 27.52 -0.03
CA ILE A 343 -16.62 28.44 1.11
C ILE A 343 -15.79 29.67 0.62
N VAL A 344 -16.36 30.88 0.68
CA VAL A 344 -15.94 32.08 -0.09
C VAL A 344 -15.76 33.32 0.79
N ALA A 345 -14.56 33.93 0.89
CA ALA A 345 -14.36 35.15 1.70
C ALA A 345 -14.75 36.48 1.01
N ASN A 346 -15.44 37.39 1.72
CA ASN A 346 -15.61 38.80 1.32
C ASN A 346 -15.51 39.75 2.53
N SER A 347 -14.79 40.85 2.36
CA SER A 347 -15.26 42.14 2.85
C SER A 347 -14.80 43.25 1.92
N THR A 348 -15.73 44.15 1.62
CA THR A 348 -15.48 45.50 1.14
C THR A 348 -14.75 46.30 2.23
N GLN A 349 -13.57 46.80 1.87
CA GLN A 349 -12.65 47.71 2.59
C GLN A 349 -12.01 47.24 3.92
N GLY A 350 -10.67 47.29 3.95
CA GLY A 350 -9.83 47.19 5.15
C GLY A 350 -9.34 45.77 5.44
N SER A 351 -8.03 45.55 5.35
CA SER A 351 -7.34 44.27 5.57
C SER A 351 -7.59 43.68 6.96
N PRO A 352 -8.11 42.44 7.09
CA PRO A 352 -7.84 41.61 8.24
C PRO A 352 -6.92 40.46 7.79
N THR A 353 -5.66 40.49 8.23
CA THR A 353 -4.77 39.33 8.18
C THR A 353 -5.34 38.28 9.13
N SER A 354 -5.94 37.23 8.59
CA SER A 354 -6.43 36.14 9.41
C SER A 354 -5.40 35.03 9.57
N SER A 355 -5.16 34.63 10.81
CA SER A 355 -4.32 33.49 11.17
C SER A 355 -5.20 32.33 11.64
N VAL A 356 -4.91 31.13 11.14
CA VAL A 356 -5.43 29.85 11.67
C VAL A 356 -4.24 28.95 12.01
N LYS A 357 -4.42 27.91 12.84
CA LYS A 357 -3.34 26.92 13.07
C LYS A 357 -3.06 26.09 11.80
N ASN A 358 -4.12 25.52 11.25
CA ASN A 358 -4.10 24.58 10.13
C ASN A 358 -5.50 24.45 9.51
N LEU A 359 -5.59 23.80 8.36
CA LEU A 359 -6.85 23.41 7.73
C LEU A 359 -6.93 21.88 7.60
N SER A 360 -8.09 21.35 7.97
CA SER A 360 -8.41 19.94 7.83
C SER A 360 -9.71 19.74 7.06
N PHE A 361 -9.81 18.63 6.34
CA PHE A 361 -10.92 18.31 5.45
C PHE A 361 -11.35 16.85 5.65
N ASP A 362 -12.64 16.65 5.83
CA ASP A 362 -13.31 15.36 5.82
C ASP A 362 -14.57 15.48 4.96
N ILE A 363 -14.41 15.31 3.64
CA ILE A 363 -15.48 15.66 2.68
C ILE A 363 -16.11 14.45 2.01
N GLY A 364 -15.79 13.23 2.45
CA GLY A 364 -16.20 12.02 1.74
C GLY A 364 -15.76 12.06 0.28
N GLY A 365 -16.62 11.57 -0.63
CA GLY A 365 -16.43 11.66 -2.08
C GLY A 365 -16.79 13.03 -2.70
N ALA A 366 -17.05 14.07 -1.91
CA ALA A 366 -17.49 15.35 -2.43
C ALA A 366 -16.34 16.17 -3.06
N THR A 367 -16.70 17.20 -3.82
CA THR A 367 -15.77 18.25 -4.25
C THR A 367 -16.05 19.54 -3.48
N LYS A 368 -15.04 20.06 -2.78
CA LYS A 368 -15.14 21.32 -2.01
C LYS A 368 -14.08 22.32 -2.47
N ALA A 369 -14.32 23.61 -2.20
CA ALA A 369 -13.39 24.65 -2.61
C ALA A 369 -13.22 25.75 -1.56
N VAL A 370 -11.99 26.23 -1.39
CA VAL A 370 -11.56 27.38 -0.59
C VAL A 370 -11.03 28.45 -1.54
N GLN A 371 -11.58 29.67 -1.48
CA GLN A 371 -11.31 30.70 -2.48
C GLN A 371 -11.14 32.09 -1.84
N ALA A 372 -10.40 32.99 -2.50
CA ALA A 372 -10.13 34.33 -1.98
C ALA A 372 -11.36 35.27 -1.96
N ASN A 373 -12.15 35.33 -3.04
CA ASN A 373 -13.44 36.04 -3.13
C ASN A 373 -14.16 35.70 -4.46
N ALA A 374 -15.50 35.64 -4.47
CA ALA A 374 -16.33 35.44 -5.66
C ALA A 374 -16.57 36.68 -6.53
N THR A 375 -16.31 37.90 -6.04
CA THR A 375 -16.74 39.14 -6.72
C THR A 375 -15.66 40.20 -6.99
N VAL A 376 -14.43 40.03 -6.49
CA VAL A 376 -13.32 40.98 -6.70
C VAL A 376 -11.98 40.26 -6.93
N THR A 377 -11.06 40.91 -7.64
CA THR A 377 -9.72 40.38 -8.01
C THR A 377 -8.64 40.58 -6.93
N THR A 378 -9.03 40.97 -5.71
CA THR A 378 -8.09 41.30 -4.64
C THR A 378 -7.41 40.06 -4.06
N THR A 379 -6.09 40.14 -3.86
CA THR A 379 -5.31 39.09 -3.19
C THR A 379 -5.67 38.98 -1.70
N ARG A 380 -5.77 37.76 -1.17
CA ARG A 380 -6.01 37.46 0.24
C ARG A 380 -4.90 36.59 0.80
N ILE A 381 -4.50 36.86 2.03
CA ILE A 381 -3.45 36.13 2.74
C ILE A 381 -4.12 35.28 3.82
N LEU A 382 -3.77 33.99 3.85
CA LEU A 382 -4.14 33.03 4.88
C LEU A 382 -2.87 32.59 5.61
N ASN A 383 -2.68 33.06 6.84
CA ASN A 383 -1.53 32.67 7.64
C ASN A 383 -1.80 31.34 8.36
N LEU A 384 -0.91 30.36 8.20
CA LEU A 384 -0.97 29.08 8.93
C LEU A 384 0.09 29.07 10.03
N THR A 385 -0.35 29.09 11.28
CA THR A 385 0.52 29.22 12.47
C THR A 385 1.07 27.88 12.98
N GLY A 386 0.59 26.75 12.44
CA GLY A 386 0.98 25.41 12.87
C GLY A 386 0.34 24.98 14.19
N GLY A 387 0.73 23.81 14.70
CA GLY A 387 0.17 23.19 15.89
C GLY A 387 -0.81 22.05 15.58
N THR A 388 -1.48 21.53 16.61
CA THR A 388 -2.37 20.36 16.45
C THR A 388 -3.54 20.68 15.52
N ASP A 389 -3.73 19.82 14.52
CA ASP A 389 -4.79 19.94 13.52
C ASP A 389 -6.13 19.45 14.01
N ALA A 390 -7.16 19.86 13.28
CA ALA A 390 -8.53 19.48 13.58
C ALA A 390 -8.74 17.96 13.50
N LEU A 391 -7.85 17.18 12.87
CA LEU A 391 -7.89 15.71 12.85
C LEU A 391 -6.99 15.08 13.94
N GLY A 392 -6.37 15.90 14.80
CA GLY A 392 -5.48 15.45 15.88
C GLY A 392 -4.01 15.28 15.47
N GLY A 393 -3.66 15.62 14.22
CA GLY A 393 -2.29 15.63 13.69
C GLY A 393 -1.56 16.96 13.92
N THR A 394 -0.47 17.22 13.21
CA THR A 394 0.26 18.51 13.26
C THR A 394 0.44 19.14 11.89
N SER A 395 -0.39 18.73 10.94
CA SER A 395 -0.28 19.08 9.52
C SER A 395 -0.72 20.52 9.28
N LEU A 396 -0.13 21.20 8.29
CA LEU A 396 -0.58 22.52 7.84
C LEU A 396 -1.93 22.43 7.10
N LEU A 397 -2.02 21.45 6.20
CA LEU A 397 -3.21 21.10 5.42
C LEU A 397 -3.40 19.58 5.50
N HIS A 398 -4.61 19.11 5.81
CA HIS A 398 -4.85 17.69 6.03
C HIS A 398 -6.18 17.24 5.44
N LEU A 399 -6.17 16.33 4.47
CA LEU A 399 -7.34 15.59 4.01
C LEU A 399 -7.34 14.22 4.71
N SER A 400 -8.36 13.95 5.53
CA SER A 400 -8.50 12.69 6.26
C SER A 400 -8.65 11.50 5.31
N ASN A 401 -8.43 10.29 5.82
CA ASN A 401 -8.64 9.07 5.06
C ASN A 401 -10.12 8.84 4.64
N ALA A 402 -11.08 9.53 5.28
CA ALA A 402 -12.48 9.51 4.86
C ALA A 402 -12.74 10.40 3.62
N THR A 403 -11.86 11.37 3.33
CA THR A 403 -11.93 12.12 2.08
C THR A 403 -11.52 11.20 0.93
N THR A 404 -12.38 11.01 -0.05
CA THR A 404 -12.09 10.31 -1.32
C THR A 404 -12.30 11.22 -2.53
N GLY A 405 -12.84 12.43 -2.32
CA GLY A 405 -13.06 13.44 -3.35
C GLY A 405 -11.96 14.51 -3.42
N THR A 406 -12.32 15.69 -3.93
CA THR A 406 -11.35 16.75 -4.29
C THR A 406 -11.54 18.02 -3.48
N VAL A 407 -10.47 18.52 -2.88
CA VAL A 407 -10.40 19.86 -2.27
C VAL A 407 -9.66 20.81 -3.21
N ASN A 408 -10.34 21.87 -3.63
CA ASN A 408 -9.80 22.90 -4.51
C ASN A 408 -9.47 24.18 -3.73
N ILE A 409 -8.23 24.64 -3.75
CA ILE A 409 -7.82 25.90 -3.16
C ILE A 409 -7.41 26.84 -4.29
N GLY A 410 -8.12 27.97 -4.47
CA GLY A 410 -7.77 28.98 -5.46
C GLY A 410 -7.75 28.47 -6.90
N THR A 411 -8.89 28.02 -7.43
CA THR A 411 -8.99 27.40 -8.78
C THR A 411 -9.74 28.22 -9.81
N ASN A 412 -10.49 29.25 -9.41
CA ASN A 412 -11.40 29.97 -10.30
C ASN A 412 -10.70 31.16 -10.97
N PRO A 413 -10.54 31.17 -12.31
CA PRO A 413 -10.02 32.33 -13.02
C PRO A 413 -10.94 33.55 -12.84
N GLY A 414 -10.34 34.74 -12.76
CA GLY A 414 -11.08 36.00 -12.55
C GLY A 414 -11.42 36.33 -11.09
N TRP A 415 -11.15 35.39 -10.17
CA TRP A 415 -11.25 35.63 -8.73
C TRP A 415 -9.91 36.13 -8.18
N GLY A 416 -9.93 36.70 -6.98
CA GLY A 416 -8.72 37.11 -6.28
C GLY A 416 -7.75 35.96 -6.01
N LYS A 417 -6.46 36.27 -5.85
CA LYS A 417 -5.42 35.28 -5.53
C LYS A 417 -5.46 34.93 -4.03
N LEU A 418 -5.42 33.65 -3.68
CA LEU A 418 -5.29 33.17 -2.30
C LEU A 418 -3.84 32.79 -2.00
N VAL A 419 -3.16 33.55 -1.14
CA VAL A 419 -1.79 33.31 -0.70
C VAL A 419 -1.83 32.61 0.66
N ILE A 420 -1.34 31.39 0.73
CA ILE A 420 -1.16 30.63 1.96
C ILE A 420 0.28 30.88 2.46
N THR A 421 0.40 31.36 3.68
CA THR A 421 1.70 31.71 4.28
C THR A 421 1.87 30.95 5.60
N PRO A 422 2.47 29.74 5.56
CA PRO A 422 2.85 29.05 6.79
C PRO A 422 3.93 29.81 7.54
N SER A 423 3.83 29.81 8.88
CA SER A 423 4.79 30.48 9.76
C SER A 423 6.06 29.67 10.01
N ALA A 424 6.03 28.36 9.73
CA ALA A 424 7.13 27.43 9.89
C ALA A 424 6.99 26.26 8.91
N ASP A 425 8.01 25.42 8.85
CA ASP A 425 8.01 24.14 8.12
C ASP A 425 6.84 23.27 8.59
N GLY A 426 6.29 22.46 7.68
CA GLY A 426 5.21 21.55 8.04
C GLY A 426 4.71 20.68 6.91
N ASP A 427 3.77 19.79 7.24
CA ASP A 427 3.29 18.78 6.31
C ASP A 427 1.95 19.14 5.66
N ILE A 428 1.81 18.75 4.39
CA ILE A 428 0.54 18.62 3.68
C ILE A 428 0.23 17.13 3.59
N VAL A 429 -0.88 16.71 4.18
CA VAL A 429 -1.27 15.31 4.29
C VAL A 429 -2.52 15.04 3.47
N VAL A 430 -2.46 14.05 2.60
CA VAL A 430 -3.61 13.53 1.83
C VAL A 430 -3.67 12.03 2.05
N GLU A 431 -4.41 11.60 3.08
CA GLU A 431 -4.30 10.23 3.59
C GLU A 431 -4.86 9.18 2.62
N ASN A 432 -6.00 9.43 1.97
CA ASN A 432 -6.64 8.46 1.09
C ASN A 432 -6.07 8.51 -0.34
N ALA A 433 -5.87 7.34 -0.96
CA ALA A 433 -5.33 7.25 -2.33
C ALA A 433 -6.22 7.89 -3.40
N ALA A 434 -7.55 7.90 -3.20
CA ALA A 434 -8.50 8.51 -4.12
C ALA A 434 -8.62 10.04 -3.93
N ALA A 435 -8.18 10.58 -2.78
CA ALA A 435 -8.28 11.99 -2.49
C ALA A 435 -7.30 12.85 -3.29
N THR A 436 -7.75 14.04 -3.64
CA THR A 436 -6.92 15.04 -4.32
C THR A 436 -7.03 16.40 -3.63
N LEU A 437 -5.89 16.99 -3.27
CA LEU A 437 -5.80 18.41 -2.90
C LEU A 437 -5.22 19.19 -4.08
N VAL A 438 -5.96 20.16 -4.59
CA VAL A 438 -5.56 21.01 -5.71
C VAL A 438 -5.24 22.42 -5.19
N LEU A 439 -4.01 22.86 -5.40
CA LEU A 439 -3.59 24.26 -5.28
C LEU A 439 -3.65 24.88 -6.67
N GLY A 440 -4.80 25.48 -6.95
CA GLY A 440 -5.20 25.94 -8.26
C GLY A 440 -4.44 27.17 -8.78
N SER A 441 -4.81 27.60 -9.99
CA SER A 441 -4.17 28.70 -10.74
C SER A 441 -4.25 30.07 -10.05
N THR A 442 -5.20 30.27 -9.14
CA THR A 442 -5.33 31.49 -8.33
C THR A 442 -4.92 31.26 -6.87
N SER A 443 -4.12 30.24 -6.60
CA SER A 443 -3.47 30.01 -5.30
C SER A 443 -1.95 30.17 -5.35
N GLU A 444 -1.35 30.44 -4.20
CA GLU A 444 0.10 30.42 -3.99
C GLU A 444 0.39 29.99 -2.56
N ILE A 445 1.36 29.08 -2.36
CA ILE A 445 2.05 28.93 -1.08
C ILE A 445 3.35 29.73 -1.14
N SER A 446 3.60 30.55 -0.11
CA SER A 446 4.77 31.42 -0.01
C SER A 446 5.51 31.25 1.33
N GLY A 447 6.80 31.60 1.35
CA GLY A 447 7.61 31.65 2.58
C GLY A 447 8.95 30.91 2.50
N ALA A 448 9.87 31.20 3.42
CA ALA A 448 11.16 30.51 3.52
C ALA A 448 11.04 29.20 4.33
N ILE A 449 10.18 28.30 3.85
CA ILE A 449 9.77 27.09 4.56
C ILE A 449 10.06 25.82 3.75
N SER A 450 10.20 24.71 4.45
CA SER A 450 10.16 23.36 3.91
C SER A 450 8.74 22.78 4.02
N LEU A 451 8.35 21.95 3.06
CA LEU A 451 7.06 21.26 3.05
C LEU A 451 7.27 19.76 2.93
N GLY A 452 6.58 18.98 3.76
CA GLY A 452 6.47 17.54 3.57
C GLY A 452 5.15 17.19 2.90
N LYS A 453 5.17 16.37 1.84
CA LYS A 453 3.95 15.73 1.33
C LYS A 453 3.87 14.31 1.87
N ARG A 454 2.80 14.00 2.61
CA ARG A 454 2.53 12.66 3.19
C ARG A 454 1.16 12.12 2.79
N GLY A 455 0.94 10.84 3.08
CA GLY A 455 -0.26 10.10 2.72
C GLY A 455 -0.30 9.73 1.25
N VAL A 456 -1.03 8.67 0.92
CA VAL A 456 -0.97 8.02 -0.40
C VAL A 456 -1.75 8.78 -1.50
N GLY A 457 -2.53 9.80 -1.15
CA GLY A 457 -3.28 10.61 -2.12
C GLY A 457 -2.45 11.67 -2.84
N SER A 458 -3.12 12.47 -3.67
CA SER A 458 -2.49 13.41 -4.61
C SER A 458 -2.51 14.86 -4.15
N LEU A 459 -1.37 15.55 -4.28
CA LEU A 459 -1.25 17.01 -4.19
C LEU A 459 -0.96 17.59 -5.58
N VAL A 460 -1.85 18.43 -6.09
CA VAL A 460 -1.74 19.02 -7.43
C VAL A 460 -1.41 20.49 -7.32
N PHE A 461 -0.29 20.91 -7.92
CA PHE A 461 0.08 22.31 -8.08
C PHE A 461 -0.28 22.79 -9.49
N ILE A 462 -1.15 23.79 -9.58
CA ILE A 462 -1.50 24.49 -10.84
C ILE A 462 -1.05 25.95 -10.77
N GLY A 463 -1.13 26.57 -9.59
CA GLY A 463 -0.64 27.92 -9.33
C GLY A 463 0.89 28.01 -9.31
N ALA A 464 1.42 29.22 -9.43
CA ALA A 464 2.85 29.48 -9.25
C ALA A 464 3.13 29.72 -7.76
N ASN A 465 3.97 28.88 -7.17
CA ASN A 465 4.33 28.93 -5.76
C ASN A 465 5.67 29.62 -5.57
N THR A 466 5.89 30.21 -4.39
CA THR A 466 7.12 30.97 -4.07
C THR A 466 7.78 30.52 -2.77
N PHE A 467 7.35 29.38 -2.21
CA PHE A 467 7.95 28.84 -1.00
C PHE A 467 9.37 28.28 -1.23
N GLY A 468 10.08 28.05 -0.14
CA GLY A 468 11.38 27.41 -0.11
C GLY A 468 12.51 28.29 -0.62
N THR A 469 12.49 29.58 -0.31
CA THR A 469 13.55 30.53 -0.70
C THR A 469 14.84 30.38 0.10
N GLY A 470 14.80 29.83 1.32
CA GLY A 470 15.98 29.57 2.15
C GLY A 470 16.85 28.44 1.58
N ALA A 471 18.17 28.50 1.81
CA ALA A 471 19.15 27.64 1.15
C ALA A 471 18.92 26.13 1.37
N ALA A 472 18.40 25.73 2.53
CA ALA A 472 18.15 24.34 2.91
C ALA A 472 16.69 23.87 2.71
N ASN A 473 15.79 24.74 2.25
CA ASN A 473 14.37 24.37 2.16
C ASN A 473 14.10 23.34 1.07
N LEU A 474 13.21 22.41 1.40
CA LEU A 474 12.88 21.24 0.59
C LEU A 474 11.35 21.04 0.52
N LEU A 475 10.86 20.60 -0.63
CA LEU A 475 9.62 19.84 -0.76
C LEU A 475 9.99 18.35 -0.69
N ASP A 476 9.77 17.72 0.45
CA ASP A 476 10.06 16.30 0.69
C ASP A 476 8.79 15.47 0.50
N ILE A 477 8.76 14.64 -0.53
CA ILE A 477 7.61 13.83 -0.89
C ILE A 477 7.85 12.44 -0.33
N PHE A 478 7.19 12.15 0.80
CA PHE A 478 7.34 10.89 1.51
C PHE A 478 6.52 9.77 0.86
N GLU A 479 5.29 10.08 0.47
CA GLU A 479 4.30 9.10 -0.03
C GLU A 479 3.29 9.78 -0.97
N GLY A 480 2.62 8.95 -1.79
CA GLY A 480 1.60 9.40 -2.74
C GLY A 480 2.21 10.20 -3.90
N SER A 481 1.41 11.10 -4.48
CA SER A 481 1.81 11.86 -5.66
C SER A 481 1.84 13.36 -5.42
N VAL A 482 2.86 14.03 -5.98
CA VAL A 482 2.83 15.47 -6.27
C VAL A 482 2.74 15.65 -7.77
N VAL A 483 1.70 16.34 -8.24
CA VAL A 483 1.46 16.63 -9.65
C VAL A 483 1.78 18.10 -9.91
N ALA A 484 2.92 18.37 -10.55
CA ALA A 484 3.35 19.70 -10.96
C ALA A 484 2.77 20.06 -12.32
N ASN A 485 1.67 20.83 -12.33
CA ASN A 485 0.92 21.25 -13.52
C ASN A 485 0.91 22.77 -13.74
N THR A 486 1.79 23.51 -13.08
CA THR A 486 1.92 24.95 -13.29
C THR A 486 2.35 25.25 -14.71
N ALA A 487 1.62 26.15 -15.38
CA ALA A 487 1.83 26.50 -16.77
C ALA A 487 3.28 26.96 -17.03
N ILE A 488 3.82 26.52 -18.16
CA ILE A 488 5.20 26.79 -18.60
C ILE A 488 5.26 28.23 -19.14
N SER A 489 5.52 29.20 -18.26
CA SER A 489 5.75 30.61 -18.65
C SER A 489 6.75 31.31 -17.71
N GLY A 490 8.00 31.44 -18.15
CA GLY A 490 9.03 32.21 -17.44
C GLY A 490 9.47 31.58 -16.10
N ALA A 491 9.39 32.37 -15.02
CA ALA A 491 9.88 32.01 -13.67
C ALA A 491 8.86 31.24 -12.81
N ASN A 492 7.70 30.87 -13.36
CA ASN A 492 6.66 30.19 -12.61
C ASN A 492 7.10 28.76 -12.26
N SER A 493 7.08 28.44 -10.96
CA SER A 493 7.44 27.12 -10.43
C SER A 493 6.27 26.51 -9.70
N ALA A 494 5.93 25.27 -10.05
CA ALA A 494 4.94 24.48 -9.32
C ALA A 494 5.34 24.28 -7.86
N THR A 495 6.61 24.04 -7.58
CA THR A 495 7.11 23.67 -6.25
C THR A 495 7.91 24.78 -5.58
N GLY A 496 7.70 26.04 -6.00
CA GLY A 496 8.50 27.17 -5.48
C GLY A 496 9.97 27.06 -5.85
N ALA A 497 10.83 27.70 -5.04
CA ALA A 497 12.28 27.69 -5.19
C ALA A 497 12.95 26.58 -4.32
N ALA A 498 12.14 25.73 -3.69
CA ALA A 498 12.62 24.60 -2.89
C ALA A 498 13.34 23.56 -3.75
N GLY A 499 14.22 22.77 -3.12
CA GLY A 499 14.61 21.49 -3.70
C GLY A 499 13.42 20.54 -3.66
N VAL A 500 13.38 19.55 -4.54
CA VAL A 500 12.34 18.52 -4.51
C VAL A 500 13.02 17.18 -4.24
N ARG A 501 12.55 16.43 -3.25
CA ARG A 501 13.04 15.09 -2.95
C ARG A 501 11.87 14.13 -3.01
N VAL A 502 12.01 13.08 -3.80
CA VAL A 502 10.99 12.03 -3.96
C VAL A 502 11.53 10.77 -3.30
N ARG A 503 10.89 10.35 -2.21
CA ARG A 503 11.29 9.16 -1.45
C ARG A 503 10.72 7.87 -2.07
N SER A 504 11.08 6.73 -1.48
CA SER A 504 10.57 5.43 -1.88
C SER A 504 9.04 5.41 -1.91
N ALA A 505 8.46 4.85 -2.97
CA ALA A 505 7.02 4.78 -3.24
C ALA A 505 6.29 6.13 -3.45
N ALA A 506 7.00 7.26 -3.42
CA ALA A 506 6.46 8.55 -3.80
C ALA A 506 6.63 8.82 -5.29
N ILE A 507 5.75 9.65 -5.84
CA ILE A 507 5.71 9.98 -7.26
C ILE A 507 5.74 11.51 -7.44
N LEU A 508 6.66 11.99 -8.27
CA LEU A 508 6.59 13.32 -8.86
C LEU A 508 6.06 13.21 -10.29
N SER A 509 4.91 13.83 -10.54
CA SER A 509 4.20 13.75 -11.82
C SER A 509 3.82 15.14 -12.34
N GLY A 510 3.09 15.18 -13.46
CA GLY A 510 2.53 16.39 -14.06
C GLY A 510 3.18 16.78 -15.38
N VAL A 511 2.68 17.90 -15.93
CA VAL A 511 3.08 18.42 -17.25
C VAL A 511 3.54 19.88 -17.19
N GLY A 512 3.82 20.37 -15.99
CA GLY A 512 4.19 21.75 -15.70
C GLY A 512 5.69 21.96 -15.55
N GLN A 513 6.05 23.12 -14.99
CA GLN A 513 7.44 23.52 -14.75
C GLN A 513 7.81 23.51 -13.25
N ILE A 514 8.99 22.97 -12.94
CA ILE A 514 9.66 23.02 -11.63
C ILE A 514 10.96 23.81 -11.79
N THR A 515 11.22 24.78 -10.92
CA THR A 515 12.42 25.64 -11.00
C THR A 515 13.13 25.70 -9.64
N PRO A 516 14.02 24.73 -9.33
CA PRO A 516 14.76 24.73 -8.07
C PRO A 516 15.72 25.93 -7.98
N GLY A 517 15.77 26.58 -6.82
CA GLY A 517 16.63 27.74 -6.60
C GLY A 517 18.01 27.40 -6.03
N SER A 518 19.01 28.20 -6.38
CA SER A 518 20.38 28.16 -5.82
C SER A 518 21.05 26.78 -5.96
N ALA A 519 21.62 26.20 -4.90
CA ALA A 519 22.30 24.90 -4.93
C ALA A 519 21.33 23.69 -4.84
N LYS A 520 20.02 23.90 -4.92
CA LYS A 520 19.00 22.87 -4.77
C LYS A 520 18.72 22.16 -6.09
N ARG A 521 18.07 21.00 -6.02
CA ARG A 521 17.77 20.17 -7.19
C ARG A 521 16.50 19.36 -7.02
N VAL A 522 16.04 18.73 -8.09
CA VAL A 522 15.09 17.61 -8.02
C VAL A 522 15.87 16.32 -7.82
N SER A 523 15.55 15.55 -6.78
CA SER A 523 16.18 14.26 -6.47
C SER A 523 15.13 13.17 -6.38
N ILE A 524 15.33 12.08 -7.11
CA ILE A 524 14.54 10.87 -6.99
C ILE A 524 15.41 9.83 -6.28
N ASP A 525 15.01 9.47 -5.06
CA ASP A 525 15.71 8.47 -4.26
C ASP A 525 15.37 7.04 -4.73
N ALA A 526 16.08 6.05 -4.19
CA ALA A 526 15.78 4.64 -4.43
C ALA A 526 14.31 4.33 -4.11
N GLY A 527 13.62 3.69 -5.06
CA GLY A 527 12.20 3.36 -4.97
C GLY A 527 11.24 4.51 -5.25
N GLY A 528 11.72 5.75 -5.40
CA GLY A 528 10.90 6.90 -5.80
C GLY A 528 10.74 6.95 -7.32
N SER A 529 9.66 7.61 -7.77
CA SER A 529 9.31 7.67 -9.20
C SER A 529 9.15 9.10 -9.72
N ILE A 530 9.51 9.31 -10.98
CA ILE A 530 9.11 10.46 -11.79
C ILE A 530 8.23 9.98 -12.95
N ALA A 531 7.07 10.62 -13.15
CA ALA A 531 6.03 10.15 -14.06
C ALA A 531 5.34 11.33 -14.76
N PRO A 532 5.84 11.82 -15.91
CA PRO A 532 5.19 12.93 -16.62
C PRO A 532 3.71 12.64 -16.92
N GLY A 533 2.81 13.55 -16.53
CA GLY A 533 1.36 13.47 -16.72
C GLY A 533 0.62 12.28 -16.03
N PRO A 534 -0.72 12.28 -16.02
CA PRO A 534 -1.56 11.07 -15.93
C PRO A 534 -1.96 10.57 -17.33
N GLY A 535 -1.14 10.86 -18.32
CA GLY A 535 -1.38 10.87 -19.77
C GLY A 535 -0.16 11.47 -20.46
N LEU A 536 0.06 11.18 -21.75
CA LEU A 536 1.18 11.73 -22.53
C LEU A 536 1.45 13.23 -22.24
N GLY A 537 2.66 13.51 -21.74
CA GLY A 537 2.98 14.83 -21.23
C GLY A 537 4.48 15.15 -21.20
N THR A 538 4.80 16.37 -20.81
CA THR A 538 6.18 16.80 -20.60
C THR A 538 6.32 17.47 -19.25
N LEU A 539 7.02 16.83 -18.31
CA LEU A 539 7.41 17.45 -17.06
C LEU A 539 8.70 18.23 -17.29
N THR A 540 8.67 19.54 -17.02
CA THR A 540 9.81 20.43 -17.27
C THR A 540 10.51 20.79 -15.97
N ILE A 541 11.83 20.60 -15.94
CA ILE A 541 12.70 21.04 -14.85
C ILE A 541 13.62 22.12 -15.40
N ASN A 542 13.48 23.33 -14.89
CA ASN A 542 14.19 24.50 -15.37
C ASN A 542 15.36 24.86 -14.43
N GLY A 543 16.57 24.70 -14.92
CA GLY A 543 17.81 24.99 -14.22
C GLY A 543 18.20 26.48 -14.17
N ALA A 544 17.39 27.40 -14.71
CA ALA A 544 17.75 28.83 -14.81
C ALA A 544 18.13 29.50 -13.48
N ALA A 545 17.57 29.00 -12.36
CA ALA A 545 17.86 29.50 -11.02
C ALA A 545 18.81 28.58 -10.23
N THR A 546 19.34 27.52 -10.85
CA THR A 546 20.12 26.47 -10.20
C THR A 546 21.62 26.67 -10.47
N THR A 547 22.46 26.38 -9.46
CA THR A 547 23.94 26.54 -9.50
C THR A 547 24.70 25.22 -9.42
N GLY A 548 24.00 24.10 -9.19
CA GLY A 548 24.53 22.74 -9.20
C GLY A 548 23.72 21.83 -10.12
N SER A 549 23.82 20.51 -9.95
CA SER A 549 23.03 19.56 -10.75
C SER A 549 21.54 19.83 -10.59
N VAL A 550 20.77 19.80 -11.68
CA VAL A 550 19.33 20.13 -11.71
C VAL A 550 18.46 18.92 -11.36
N LEU A 551 18.81 17.73 -11.85
CA LEU A 551 18.08 16.48 -11.63
C LEU A 551 19.06 15.35 -11.23
N GLY A 552 18.79 14.70 -10.11
CA GLY A 552 19.50 13.50 -9.69
C GLY A 552 18.57 12.28 -9.59
N LEU A 553 18.97 11.19 -10.22
CA LEU A 553 18.27 9.91 -10.22
C LEU A 553 19.16 8.86 -9.54
N ALA A 554 18.80 8.49 -8.30
CA ALA A 554 19.56 7.53 -7.51
C ALA A 554 19.47 6.11 -8.09
N SER A 555 20.32 5.20 -7.60
CA SER A 555 20.19 3.78 -7.89
C SER A 555 18.83 3.27 -7.40
N GLY A 556 18.07 2.60 -8.27
CA GLY A 556 16.71 2.15 -7.96
C GLY A 556 15.62 3.22 -8.03
N ALA A 557 15.94 4.45 -8.46
CA ALA A 557 14.93 5.42 -8.87
C ALA A 557 14.23 4.95 -10.15
N ARG A 558 12.94 5.24 -10.29
CA ARG A 558 12.13 4.79 -11.43
C ARG A 558 11.59 5.94 -12.26
N LEU A 559 11.45 5.72 -13.55
CA LEU A 559 10.80 6.62 -14.49
C LEU A 559 9.61 5.88 -15.08
N ASN A 560 8.41 6.41 -14.88
CA ASN A 560 7.21 5.83 -15.45
C ASN A 560 6.88 6.62 -16.72
N ILE A 561 6.97 5.98 -17.88
CA ILE A 561 6.84 6.63 -19.19
C ILE A 561 5.73 5.95 -19.98
N GLU A 562 4.71 6.71 -20.34
CA GLU A 562 3.70 6.29 -21.30
C GLU A 562 4.20 6.47 -22.73
N LEU A 563 3.93 5.49 -23.58
CA LEU A 563 4.18 5.51 -25.01
C LEU A 563 2.87 5.39 -25.76
N ASN A 564 2.78 6.07 -26.90
CA ASN A 564 1.65 5.91 -27.80
C ASN A 564 2.06 6.20 -29.24
N THR A 565 1.09 6.06 -30.14
CA THR A 565 1.21 6.41 -31.54
C THR A 565 -0.12 6.94 -32.06
N ALA A 566 -0.09 7.99 -32.90
CA ALA A 566 -1.26 8.38 -33.71
C ALA A 566 -1.16 7.89 -35.16
N GLY A 567 -0.10 7.15 -35.51
CA GLY A 567 0.16 6.65 -36.86
C GLY A 567 1.59 6.13 -37.02
N ALA A 568 1.88 5.46 -38.14
CA ALA A 568 3.14 4.72 -38.34
C ALA A 568 4.44 5.55 -38.19
N SER A 569 4.36 6.87 -38.23
CA SER A 569 5.47 7.81 -38.09
C SER A 569 5.31 8.81 -36.92
N ASP A 570 4.31 8.61 -36.06
CA ASP A 570 4.06 9.46 -34.89
C ASP A 570 4.48 8.70 -33.62
N PHE A 571 5.64 9.07 -33.09
CA PHE A 571 6.29 8.46 -31.92
C PHE A 571 6.01 9.32 -30.69
N GLN A 572 4.93 9.01 -29.98
CA GLN A 572 4.49 9.78 -28.83
C GLN A 572 4.99 9.14 -27.53
N SER A 573 5.48 9.97 -26.63
CA SER A 573 6.07 9.53 -25.37
C SER A 573 5.93 10.63 -24.32
N ASP A 574 5.82 10.21 -23.08
CA ASP A 574 6.14 11.06 -21.94
C ASP A 574 7.59 11.54 -22.00
N LYS A 575 7.79 12.79 -21.60
CA LYS A 575 9.08 13.45 -21.65
C LYS A 575 9.43 14.10 -20.32
N ILE A 576 10.69 13.95 -19.94
CA ILE A 576 11.32 14.79 -18.93
C ILE A 576 12.21 15.78 -19.68
N SER A 577 11.86 17.07 -19.57
CA SER A 577 12.58 18.14 -20.25
C SER A 577 13.40 18.94 -19.23
N VAL A 578 14.70 19.08 -19.46
CA VAL A 578 15.59 19.88 -18.63
C VAL A 578 16.03 21.13 -19.40
N LEU A 579 15.46 22.28 -19.01
CA LEU A 579 15.77 23.58 -19.61
C LEU A 579 16.93 24.25 -18.87
N ASN A 580 17.71 25.05 -19.59
CA ASN A 580 18.90 25.74 -19.06
C ASN A 580 19.91 24.77 -18.42
N ALA A 581 20.03 23.57 -18.99
CA ALA A 581 20.95 22.55 -18.56
C ALA A 581 22.41 22.93 -18.88
N ALA A 582 23.28 22.83 -17.89
CA ALA A 582 24.73 22.81 -17.97
C ALA A 582 25.27 21.37 -18.00
N THR A 583 26.60 21.23 -18.09
CA THR A 583 27.26 19.92 -18.16
C THR A 583 27.09 19.15 -16.85
N GLY A 584 26.58 17.93 -16.92
CA GLY A 584 26.37 17.06 -15.75
C GLY A 584 25.16 17.45 -14.87
N ASP A 585 24.25 18.28 -15.36
CA ASP A 585 23.07 18.69 -14.62
C ASP A 585 22.07 17.56 -14.37
N VAL A 586 22.09 16.52 -15.19
CA VAL A 586 21.23 15.34 -15.05
C VAL A 586 22.11 14.15 -14.70
N VAL A 587 22.02 13.70 -13.45
CA VAL A 587 22.88 12.65 -12.91
C VAL A 587 22.10 11.34 -12.80
N PHE A 588 22.53 10.32 -13.53
CA PHE A 588 22.03 8.96 -13.44
C PHE A 588 22.95 8.11 -12.55
N SER A 589 22.39 7.29 -11.66
CA SER A 589 23.18 6.42 -10.76
C SER A 589 22.68 4.96 -10.75
N GLY A 590 22.03 4.51 -11.83
CA GLY A 590 21.41 3.18 -11.93
C GLY A 590 19.90 3.24 -11.74
N ALA A 591 19.25 4.19 -12.43
CA ALA A 591 17.79 4.30 -12.46
C ALA A 591 17.19 3.34 -13.50
N SER A 592 15.90 3.06 -13.41
CA SER A 592 15.16 2.24 -14.36
C SER A 592 13.97 2.97 -14.98
N VAL A 593 13.55 2.51 -16.16
CA VAL A 593 12.37 2.98 -16.87
C VAL A 593 11.33 1.87 -16.95
N ASP A 594 10.13 2.17 -16.48
CA ASP A 594 8.93 1.37 -16.62
C ASP A 594 8.04 2.00 -17.69
N PHE A 595 7.69 1.23 -18.73
CA PHE A 595 6.88 1.73 -19.83
C PHE A 595 5.42 1.30 -19.74
N SER A 596 4.51 2.19 -20.13
CA SER A 596 3.11 1.87 -20.37
C SER A 596 2.77 2.09 -21.84
N ASP A 597 2.45 1.01 -22.56
CA ASP A 597 2.04 1.10 -23.97
C ASP A 597 0.53 1.33 -24.09
N LEU A 598 0.16 2.57 -24.42
CA LEU A 598 -1.24 2.99 -24.61
C LEU A 598 -1.83 2.55 -25.96
N SER A 599 -1.00 2.01 -26.87
CA SER A 599 -1.42 1.57 -28.20
C SER A 599 -1.87 0.10 -28.27
N ALA A 600 -1.80 -0.62 -27.14
CA ALA A 600 -2.10 -2.04 -27.01
C ALA A 600 -1.23 -2.95 -27.91
N GLY A 601 0.10 -2.79 -27.85
CA GLY A 601 1.08 -3.60 -28.56
C GLY A 601 1.37 -3.12 -29.98
N ARG A 602 0.96 -1.89 -30.33
CA ARG A 602 0.96 -1.39 -31.73
C ARG A 602 1.95 -0.26 -31.99
N LEU A 603 2.86 0.02 -31.05
CA LEU A 603 3.95 0.96 -31.24
C LEU A 603 4.77 0.61 -32.50
N PRO A 604 4.89 1.52 -33.49
CA PRO A 604 5.76 1.31 -34.64
C PRO A 604 7.23 1.24 -34.23
N ALA A 605 8.04 0.58 -35.07
CA ALA A 605 9.49 0.60 -34.89
C ALA A 605 10.04 2.01 -35.06
N GLY A 606 10.86 2.47 -34.12
CA GLY A 606 11.41 3.82 -34.15
C GLY A 606 11.91 4.30 -32.78
N ASP A 607 12.23 5.59 -32.72
CA ASP A 607 12.82 6.25 -31.55
C ASP A 607 11.75 7.08 -30.83
N TYR A 608 11.48 6.72 -29.58
CA TYR A 608 10.57 7.44 -28.68
C TYR A 608 11.39 8.28 -27.71
N VAL A 609 11.23 9.61 -27.76
CA VAL A 609 12.06 10.54 -26.99
C VAL A 609 11.58 10.62 -25.53
N LEU A 610 12.44 10.23 -24.59
CA LEU A 610 12.12 10.18 -23.16
C LEU A 610 12.69 11.39 -22.40
N PHE A 611 13.88 11.83 -22.79
CA PHE A 611 14.54 12.99 -22.20
C PHE A 611 14.98 13.97 -23.27
N THR A 612 14.80 15.24 -22.95
CA THR A 612 15.43 16.34 -23.67
C THR A 612 16.18 17.24 -22.70
N ALA A 613 17.36 17.70 -23.09
CA ALA A 613 18.08 18.73 -22.35
C ALA A 613 18.51 19.84 -23.31
N SER A 614 18.54 21.09 -22.84
CA SER A 614 18.99 22.22 -23.68
C SER A 614 20.49 22.20 -24.00
N SER A 615 21.25 21.25 -23.43
CA SER A 615 22.67 21.01 -23.70
C SER A 615 22.93 19.52 -23.92
N GLY A 616 23.67 19.17 -24.99
CA GLY A 616 24.02 17.80 -25.31
C GLY A 616 25.00 17.13 -24.32
N ALA A 617 25.63 17.90 -23.43
CA ALA A 617 26.53 17.41 -22.38
C ALA A 617 25.85 17.34 -20.99
N ALA A 618 24.53 17.47 -20.93
CA ALA A 618 23.80 17.54 -19.66
C ALA A 618 23.81 16.24 -18.84
N TYR A 619 23.97 15.08 -19.48
CA TYR A 619 23.87 13.79 -18.82
C TYR A 619 25.20 13.34 -18.21
N ALA A 620 25.18 12.91 -16.94
CA ALA A 620 26.28 12.28 -16.24
C ALA A 620 25.87 10.91 -15.69
N GLY A 621 26.84 10.01 -15.52
CA GLY A 621 26.62 8.69 -14.93
C GLY A 621 26.05 7.62 -15.87
N LEU A 622 26.01 7.88 -17.17
CA LEU A 622 25.70 6.90 -18.20
C LEU A 622 26.97 6.26 -18.76
N SER A 623 26.93 4.94 -18.98
CA SER A 623 27.91 4.25 -19.83
C SER A 623 27.31 4.09 -21.22
N VAL A 624 27.95 4.63 -22.25
CA VAL A 624 27.49 4.54 -23.64
C VAL A 624 28.53 3.86 -24.53
N ASP A 625 28.08 3.07 -25.49
CA ASP A 625 28.97 2.51 -26.52
C ASP A 625 29.22 3.50 -27.68
N GLY A 626 30.06 3.11 -28.64
CA GLY A 626 30.40 3.94 -29.81
C GLY A 626 29.23 4.27 -30.74
N SER A 627 28.08 3.60 -30.59
CA SER A 627 26.84 3.89 -31.33
C SER A 627 25.90 4.83 -30.57
N GLY A 628 26.24 5.20 -29.33
CA GLY A 628 25.38 5.96 -28.42
C GLY A 628 24.39 5.08 -27.64
N ARG A 629 24.49 3.74 -27.70
CA ARG A 629 23.64 2.86 -26.90
C ARG A 629 24.02 2.97 -25.43
N ILE A 630 23.02 3.13 -24.57
CA ILE A 630 23.21 3.11 -23.12
C ILE A 630 23.38 1.67 -22.65
N LEU A 631 24.51 1.38 -22.01
CA LEU A 631 24.87 0.08 -21.46
C LEU A 631 24.59 -0.02 -19.96
N SER A 632 24.71 1.09 -19.22
CA SER A 632 24.41 1.19 -17.79
C SER A 632 24.18 2.64 -17.36
N GLY A 633 23.70 2.82 -16.12
CA GLY A 633 23.31 4.11 -15.55
C GLY A 633 21.80 4.38 -15.66
N LEU A 634 21.19 3.96 -16.78
CA LEU A 634 19.75 3.91 -17.00
C LEU A 634 19.40 2.61 -17.74
N THR A 635 18.41 1.86 -17.24
CA THR A 635 17.97 0.59 -17.84
C THR A 635 16.47 0.55 -18.06
N ILE A 636 16.00 -0.33 -18.93
CA ILE A 636 14.58 -0.68 -19.06
C ILE A 636 14.29 -1.78 -18.03
N ASP A 637 13.25 -1.62 -17.23
CA ASP A 637 12.81 -2.64 -16.26
C ASP A 637 11.59 -3.41 -16.79
N SER A 638 10.51 -2.71 -17.13
CA SER A 638 9.26 -3.36 -17.58
C SER A 638 8.54 -2.62 -18.72
N GLY A 639 7.50 -3.26 -19.27
CA GLY A 639 6.53 -2.62 -20.18
C GLY A 639 6.78 -2.79 -21.69
N LEU A 640 7.90 -3.41 -22.08
CA LEU A 640 8.30 -3.54 -23.49
C LEU A 640 8.53 -4.98 -23.95
N ASP A 641 7.97 -5.99 -23.26
CA ASP A 641 8.19 -7.42 -23.55
C ASP A 641 7.83 -7.84 -24.99
N ALA A 642 6.87 -7.11 -25.60
CA ALA A 642 6.42 -7.30 -26.97
C ALA A 642 7.38 -6.75 -28.04
N TYR A 643 8.49 -6.13 -27.62
CA TYR A 643 9.44 -5.41 -28.47
C TYR A 643 10.87 -5.87 -28.23
N ASN A 644 11.70 -5.78 -29.26
CA ASN A 644 13.15 -5.65 -29.10
C ASN A 644 13.43 -4.18 -28.78
N ALA A 645 13.92 -3.91 -27.57
CA ALA A 645 14.04 -2.56 -27.04
C ALA A 645 15.45 -2.26 -26.47
N GLY A 646 15.82 -0.99 -26.48
CA GLY A 646 16.98 -0.48 -25.76
C GLY A 646 16.96 1.06 -25.70
N LEU A 647 17.93 1.62 -24.98
CA LEU A 647 18.04 3.06 -24.78
C LEU A 647 19.28 3.63 -25.50
N TRP A 648 19.13 4.79 -26.13
CA TRP A 648 20.20 5.47 -26.86
C TRP A 648 20.24 6.96 -26.53
N VAL A 649 21.44 7.54 -26.58
CA VAL A 649 21.62 8.98 -26.66
C VAL A 649 21.69 9.37 -28.15
N VAL A 650 20.71 10.14 -28.62
CA VAL A 650 20.60 10.60 -30.01
C VAL A 650 20.40 12.10 -30.02
N GLY A 651 21.35 12.85 -30.62
CA GLY A 651 21.23 14.30 -30.74
C GLY A 651 21.06 15.05 -29.41
N GLY A 652 21.65 14.54 -28.32
CA GLY A 652 21.51 15.12 -26.98
C GLY A 652 20.18 14.76 -26.26
N SER A 653 19.35 13.91 -26.85
CA SER A 653 18.15 13.34 -26.24
C SER A 653 18.38 11.89 -25.85
N ILE A 654 17.66 11.38 -24.84
CA ILE A 654 17.59 9.95 -24.57
C ILE A 654 16.32 9.40 -25.22
N VAL A 655 16.46 8.34 -26.00
CA VAL A 655 15.35 7.70 -26.71
C VAL A 655 15.25 6.21 -26.35
N ALA A 656 14.03 5.69 -26.28
CA ALA A 656 13.77 4.26 -26.39
C ALA A 656 13.63 3.89 -27.87
N ARG A 657 14.55 3.07 -28.38
CA ARG A 657 14.46 2.53 -29.74
C ARG A 657 13.79 1.18 -29.69
N LEU A 658 12.66 1.06 -30.38
CA LEU A 658 11.81 -0.12 -30.34
C LEU A 658 11.70 -0.77 -31.72
N SER A 659 11.56 -2.09 -31.73
CA SER A 659 11.15 -2.87 -32.90
C SER A 659 10.20 -3.98 -32.45
N PRO A 660 8.94 -4.03 -32.92
CA PRO A 660 7.99 -5.07 -32.53
C PRO A 660 8.52 -6.46 -32.82
N LYS A 661 8.36 -7.39 -31.88
CA LYS A 661 8.68 -8.80 -32.12
C LYS A 661 7.76 -9.38 -33.21
N PRO A 662 8.23 -10.36 -34.00
CA PRO A 662 7.43 -10.99 -35.05
C PRO A 662 6.05 -11.47 -34.60
N TYR A 663 5.94 -12.13 -33.44
CA TYR A 663 4.64 -12.58 -32.93
C TYR A 663 3.70 -11.41 -32.59
N THR A 664 4.22 -10.29 -32.10
CA THR A 664 3.46 -9.06 -31.86
C THR A 664 2.87 -8.54 -33.17
N LEU A 665 3.64 -8.53 -34.25
CA LEU A 665 3.15 -8.15 -35.58
C LEU A 665 2.05 -9.09 -36.08
N TRP A 666 2.21 -10.40 -35.89
CA TRP A 666 1.17 -11.37 -36.22
C TRP A 666 -0.11 -11.13 -35.41
N ARG A 667 -0.02 -10.91 -34.09
CA ARG A 667 -1.19 -10.59 -33.26
C ARG A 667 -1.88 -9.32 -33.72
N ASN A 668 -1.13 -8.27 -34.06
CA ASN A 668 -1.66 -7.01 -34.56
C ASN A 668 -2.37 -7.12 -35.91
N ARG A 669 -1.98 -8.08 -36.76
CA ARG A 669 -2.63 -8.35 -38.04
C ARG A 669 -4.01 -9.00 -37.84
N TRP A 670 -4.13 -9.91 -36.89
CA TRP A 670 -5.29 -10.80 -36.77
C TRP A 670 -6.28 -10.42 -35.67
N PHE A 671 -5.83 -9.71 -34.65
CA PHE A 671 -6.64 -9.34 -33.49
C PHE A 671 -6.76 -7.83 -33.33
N THR A 672 -8.01 -7.39 -33.15
CA THR A 672 -8.33 -6.01 -32.78
C THR A 672 -7.76 -5.66 -31.40
N PRO A 673 -7.54 -4.37 -31.07
CA PRO A 673 -7.08 -3.97 -29.73
C PRO A 673 -7.94 -4.54 -28.58
N THR A 674 -9.26 -4.59 -28.75
CA THR A 674 -10.18 -5.18 -27.77
C THR A 674 -9.96 -6.68 -27.60
N GLU A 675 -9.78 -7.43 -28.68
CA GLU A 675 -9.48 -8.86 -28.60
C GLU A 675 -8.10 -9.12 -27.96
N GLN A 676 -7.14 -8.21 -28.15
CA GLN A 676 -5.81 -8.31 -27.56
C GLN A 676 -5.79 -8.16 -26.04
N GLN A 677 -6.78 -7.48 -25.46
CA GLN A 677 -6.97 -7.38 -24.01
C GLN A 677 -7.52 -8.68 -23.40
N ASN A 678 -8.07 -9.59 -24.21
CA ASN A 678 -8.58 -10.87 -23.75
C ASN A 678 -7.60 -12.00 -24.07
N SER A 679 -6.91 -12.50 -23.03
CA SER A 679 -5.94 -13.59 -23.16
C SER A 679 -6.56 -14.92 -23.60
N ALA A 680 -7.84 -15.15 -23.33
CA ALA A 680 -8.58 -16.32 -23.81
C ALA A 680 -8.88 -16.27 -25.31
N VAL A 681 -8.72 -15.11 -25.94
CA VAL A 681 -8.90 -14.91 -27.39
C VAL A 681 -7.55 -14.83 -28.10
N SER A 682 -6.63 -14.01 -27.60
CA SER A 682 -5.41 -13.64 -28.34
C SER A 682 -4.10 -14.11 -27.68
N GLY A 683 -4.19 -14.82 -26.55
CA GLY A 683 -3.03 -15.36 -25.86
C GLY A 683 -2.46 -16.61 -26.54
N ASP A 684 -1.22 -16.95 -26.20
CA ASP A 684 -0.43 -18.04 -26.83
C ASP A 684 -1.18 -19.39 -26.82
N LEU A 685 -1.87 -19.71 -25.73
CA LEU A 685 -2.59 -20.99 -25.52
C LEU A 685 -4.07 -20.93 -25.89
N ALA A 686 -4.58 -19.78 -26.33
CA ALA A 686 -5.99 -19.65 -26.69
C ALA A 686 -6.34 -20.50 -27.93
N VAL A 687 -7.47 -21.22 -27.85
CA VAL A 687 -7.99 -22.10 -28.92
C VAL A 687 -9.35 -21.55 -29.36
N ILE A 688 -9.34 -20.45 -30.09
CA ILE A 688 -10.57 -19.67 -30.37
C ILE A 688 -11.54 -20.37 -31.32
N MET A 689 -11.04 -21.29 -32.14
CA MET A 689 -11.85 -22.01 -33.13
C MET A 689 -12.34 -23.37 -32.62
N GLY A 690 -11.97 -23.77 -31.40
CA GLY A 690 -12.33 -25.07 -30.84
C GLY A 690 -11.73 -26.27 -31.58
N ASP A 691 -10.74 -26.06 -32.45
CA ASP A 691 -10.06 -27.09 -33.25
C ASP A 691 -8.89 -27.76 -32.52
N GLY A 692 -8.67 -27.40 -31.25
CA GLY A 692 -7.59 -27.94 -30.43
C GLY A 692 -6.21 -27.32 -30.71
N ILE A 693 -6.10 -26.37 -31.64
CA ILE A 693 -4.82 -25.75 -32.04
C ILE A 693 -4.74 -24.34 -31.45
N SER A 694 -3.72 -24.10 -30.62
CA SER A 694 -3.53 -22.79 -29.98
C SER A 694 -3.03 -21.72 -30.94
N ASN A 695 -3.23 -20.44 -30.59
CA ASN A 695 -2.71 -19.32 -31.37
C ASN A 695 -1.19 -19.38 -31.60
N LEU A 696 -0.41 -19.77 -30.60
CA LEU A 696 1.05 -19.91 -30.77
C LEU A 696 1.39 -21.02 -31.78
N MET A 697 0.64 -22.13 -31.76
CA MET A 697 0.81 -23.19 -32.75
C MET A 697 0.35 -22.76 -34.14
N LYS A 698 -0.76 -22.03 -34.25
CA LYS A 698 -1.20 -21.46 -35.53
C LYS A 698 -0.16 -20.51 -36.11
N TYR A 699 0.39 -19.62 -35.29
CA TYR A 699 1.50 -18.76 -35.69
C TYR A 699 2.73 -19.55 -36.15
N ALA A 700 3.17 -20.53 -35.36
CA ALA A 700 4.33 -21.36 -35.67
C ALA A 700 4.18 -22.10 -37.02
N GLN A 701 2.95 -22.49 -37.36
CA GLN A 701 2.65 -23.31 -38.54
C GLN A 701 2.20 -22.46 -39.74
N GLY A 702 2.15 -21.13 -39.61
CA GLY A 702 1.76 -20.21 -40.69
C GLY A 702 0.26 -20.16 -40.97
N LEU A 703 -0.56 -20.49 -39.96
CA LEU A 703 -2.02 -20.53 -40.03
C LEU A 703 -2.66 -19.23 -39.55
N GLU A 704 -3.85 -18.94 -40.08
CA GLU A 704 -4.67 -17.84 -39.61
C GLU A 704 -5.42 -18.25 -38.32
N PRO A 705 -5.44 -17.40 -37.26
CA PRO A 705 -5.98 -17.81 -35.97
C PRO A 705 -7.49 -18.03 -36.00
N LYS A 706 -8.21 -17.27 -36.83
CA LYS A 706 -9.68 -17.23 -36.92
C LYS A 706 -10.26 -18.20 -37.96
N THR A 707 -9.48 -19.16 -38.43
CA THR A 707 -9.92 -20.23 -39.34
C THR A 707 -9.82 -21.59 -38.66
N VAL A 708 -10.80 -22.46 -38.91
CA VAL A 708 -10.79 -23.83 -38.39
C VAL A 708 -9.77 -24.64 -39.19
N ALA A 709 -8.74 -25.17 -38.51
CA ALA A 709 -7.69 -25.96 -39.14
C ALA A 709 -7.92 -27.48 -38.94
N ALA A 710 -9.14 -27.95 -39.14
CA ALA A 710 -9.57 -29.32 -38.81
C ALA A 710 -8.84 -30.45 -39.58
N ALA A 711 -8.25 -30.14 -40.73
CA ALA A 711 -7.48 -31.09 -41.55
C ALA A 711 -5.95 -30.96 -41.35
N PHE A 712 -5.50 -30.02 -40.52
CA PHE A 712 -4.08 -29.73 -40.32
C PHE A 712 -3.53 -30.50 -39.11
N SER A 713 -2.45 -31.26 -39.30
CA SER A 713 -1.70 -31.86 -38.20
C SER A 713 -0.47 -31.00 -37.90
N PRO A 714 -0.30 -30.43 -36.70
CA PRO A 714 0.91 -29.69 -36.33
C PRO A 714 2.19 -30.52 -36.35
N LEU A 715 2.06 -31.84 -36.31
CA LEU A 715 3.15 -32.80 -36.47
C LEU A 715 2.61 -33.99 -37.27
N GLU A 716 3.19 -34.23 -38.43
CA GLU A 716 2.89 -35.38 -39.27
C GLU A 716 3.86 -36.51 -38.94
N ALA A 717 3.34 -37.75 -38.93
CA ALA A 717 4.14 -38.95 -38.68
C ALA A 717 4.13 -39.84 -39.92
N GLY A 718 5.29 -40.43 -40.22
CA GLY A 718 5.47 -41.37 -41.31
C GLY A 718 6.58 -42.38 -41.00
N ALA A 719 7.00 -43.13 -42.01
CA ALA A 719 8.14 -44.02 -41.93
C ALA A 719 9.17 -43.62 -42.98
N SER A 720 10.45 -43.60 -42.59
CA SER A 720 11.56 -43.38 -43.51
C SER A 720 12.60 -44.48 -43.33
N VAL A 721 13.20 -44.93 -44.43
CA VAL A 721 14.29 -45.90 -44.39
C VAL A 721 15.61 -45.15 -44.53
N ILE A 722 16.44 -45.21 -43.49
CA ILE A 722 17.78 -44.63 -43.47
C ILE A 722 18.77 -45.75 -43.15
N ASP A 723 19.83 -45.88 -43.94
CA ASP A 723 20.84 -46.94 -43.83
C ASP A 723 20.27 -48.36 -43.75
N GLY A 724 19.15 -48.61 -44.44
CA GLY A 724 18.46 -49.91 -44.48
C GLY A 724 17.56 -50.22 -43.26
N HIS A 725 17.44 -49.29 -42.31
CA HIS A 725 16.57 -49.43 -41.14
C HIS A 725 15.35 -48.51 -41.23
N MET A 726 14.19 -48.99 -40.79
CA MET A 726 12.96 -48.21 -40.74
C MET A 726 12.93 -47.36 -39.47
N HIS A 727 12.77 -46.04 -39.63
CA HIS A 727 12.66 -45.07 -38.55
C HIS A 727 11.28 -44.40 -38.57
N LEU A 728 10.79 -44.02 -37.39
CA LEU A 728 9.67 -43.07 -37.28
C LEU A 728 10.14 -41.73 -37.86
N ALA A 729 9.53 -41.33 -38.96
CA ALA A 729 9.74 -40.02 -39.57
C ALA A 729 8.67 -39.06 -39.09
N ILE A 730 9.05 -37.80 -38.93
CA ILE A 730 8.16 -36.74 -38.48
C ILE A 730 8.43 -35.48 -39.30
N SER A 731 7.38 -34.75 -39.62
CA SER A 731 7.47 -33.47 -40.31
C SER A 731 6.54 -32.43 -39.69
N TYR A 732 6.95 -31.17 -39.73
CA TYR A 732 6.11 -30.04 -39.30
C TYR A 732 6.37 -28.82 -40.19
N HIS A 733 5.41 -27.90 -40.23
CA HIS A 733 5.57 -26.63 -40.90
C HIS A 733 6.18 -25.59 -39.94
N GLU A 734 7.10 -24.80 -40.47
CA GLU A 734 7.68 -23.65 -39.80
C GLU A 734 7.33 -22.40 -40.61
N ALA A 735 6.64 -21.45 -39.98
CA ALA A 735 6.35 -20.16 -40.55
C ALA A 735 7.62 -19.34 -40.72
N LEU A 736 7.85 -18.82 -41.92
CA LEU A 736 9.03 -18.01 -42.24
C LEU A 736 9.02 -16.68 -41.47
N GLU A 737 7.85 -16.15 -41.12
CA GLU A 737 7.73 -14.95 -40.28
C GLU A 737 8.00 -15.23 -38.79
N ALA A 738 7.94 -16.49 -38.34
CA ALA A 738 8.11 -16.90 -36.94
C ALA A 738 9.57 -17.05 -36.51
N THR A 739 10.33 -15.98 -36.67
CA THR A 739 11.78 -15.93 -36.37
C THR A 739 12.10 -15.85 -34.88
N ASP A 740 11.08 -15.65 -34.04
CA ASP A 740 11.13 -15.54 -32.58
C ASP A 740 10.68 -16.84 -31.86
N LEU A 741 10.60 -17.97 -32.57
CA LEU A 741 10.24 -19.27 -32.01
C LEU A 741 11.39 -20.27 -32.01
N ASP A 742 11.39 -21.12 -30.98
CA ASP A 742 12.15 -22.38 -30.94
C ASP A 742 11.22 -23.57 -31.16
N TYR A 743 11.62 -24.44 -32.09
CA TYR A 743 10.95 -25.68 -32.43
C TYR A 743 11.76 -26.83 -31.87
N VAL A 744 11.19 -27.57 -30.91
CA VAL A 744 11.87 -28.72 -30.30
C VAL A 744 10.99 -29.95 -30.49
N ILE A 745 11.51 -30.91 -31.24
CA ILE A 745 10.92 -32.24 -31.28
C ILE A 745 11.29 -32.98 -29.99
N GLU A 746 10.28 -33.50 -29.32
CA GLU A 746 10.43 -34.35 -28.14
C GLU A 746 9.87 -35.73 -28.44
N VAL A 747 10.60 -36.77 -28.05
CA VAL A 747 10.22 -38.18 -28.25
C VAL A 747 10.13 -38.90 -26.92
N SER A 748 9.27 -39.92 -26.86
CA SER A 748 9.03 -40.71 -25.65
C SER A 748 8.79 -42.18 -26.00
N SER A 749 9.15 -43.05 -25.06
CA SER A 749 8.84 -44.48 -25.11
C SER A 749 7.60 -44.84 -24.27
N ASP A 750 7.17 -43.97 -23.35
CA ASP A 750 6.19 -44.27 -22.31
C ASP A 750 5.13 -43.16 -22.08
N LEU A 751 5.18 -42.07 -22.86
CA LEU A 751 4.36 -40.85 -22.72
C LEU A 751 4.61 -40.03 -21.44
N ASN A 752 5.57 -40.42 -20.61
CA ASN A 752 5.90 -39.75 -19.35
C ASN A 752 7.25 -39.03 -19.44
N ALA A 753 8.31 -39.75 -19.81
CA ALA A 753 9.64 -39.17 -20.01
C ALA A 753 9.80 -38.70 -21.46
N TRP A 754 10.17 -37.43 -21.64
CA TRP A 754 10.33 -36.79 -22.94
C TRP A 754 11.78 -36.38 -23.17
N TYR A 755 12.32 -36.70 -24.35
CA TYR A 755 13.71 -36.48 -24.70
C TYR A 755 13.85 -35.73 -26.02
N SER A 756 14.87 -34.87 -26.16
CA SER A 756 15.14 -34.10 -27.37
C SER A 756 16.64 -33.97 -27.64
N GLY A 757 16.97 -33.47 -28.84
CA GLY A 757 18.34 -33.25 -29.29
C GLY A 757 18.89 -34.39 -30.15
N SER A 758 20.13 -34.20 -30.64
CA SER A 758 20.73 -35.03 -31.70
C SER A 758 20.88 -36.52 -31.38
N ARG A 759 20.79 -36.93 -30.10
CA ARG A 759 20.80 -38.34 -29.69
C ARG A 759 19.47 -39.06 -29.90
N TYR A 760 18.39 -38.30 -30.09
CA TYR A 760 17.02 -38.81 -30.13
C TYR A 760 16.34 -38.49 -31.46
N THR A 761 16.65 -37.34 -32.05
CA THR A 761 16.06 -36.86 -33.30
C THR A 761 17.15 -36.33 -34.23
N MET A 762 17.02 -36.60 -35.54
CA MET A 762 17.94 -36.09 -36.56
C MET A 762 17.14 -35.43 -37.69
N GLU A 763 17.38 -34.13 -37.93
CA GLU A 763 16.81 -33.41 -39.08
C GLU A 763 17.36 -33.99 -40.38
N THR A 764 16.46 -34.34 -41.31
CA THR A 764 16.80 -34.93 -42.62
C THR A 764 16.62 -33.93 -43.75
N SER A 765 15.69 -32.98 -43.63
CA SER A 765 15.48 -31.93 -44.61
C SER A 765 14.79 -30.70 -44.02
N ARG A 766 15.03 -29.56 -44.65
CA ARG A 766 14.34 -28.30 -44.39
C ARG A 766 14.12 -27.59 -45.72
N THR A 767 12.88 -27.58 -46.19
CA THR A 767 12.54 -27.21 -47.57
C THR A 767 11.38 -26.23 -47.59
N ASN A 768 11.50 -25.11 -48.31
CA ASN A 768 10.40 -24.16 -48.50
C ASN A 768 9.27 -24.81 -49.30
N THR A 769 8.02 -24.57 -48.90
CA THR A 769 6.83 -25.13 -49.57
C THR A 769 6.49 -24.43 -50.88
N GLY A 770 7.13 -23.29 -51.18
CA GLY A 770 6.92 -22.49 -52.38
C GLY A 770 5.78 -21.46 -52.26
N ASP A 771 5.06 -21.44 -51.15
CA ASP A 771 4.00 -20.46 -50.83
C ASP A 771 4.55 -19.09 -50.38
N GLY A 772 5.85 -19.02 -50.07
CA GLY A 772 6.51 -17.82 -49.53
C GLY A 772 6.23 -17.53 -48.06
N LEU A 773 5.49 -18.40 -47.38
CA LEU A 773 5.02 -18.25 -45.99
C LEU A 773 5.57 -19.33 -45.06
N THR A 774 5.76 -20.56 -45.54
CA THR A 774 6.16 -21.70 -44.71
C THR A 774 7.30 -22.52 -45.33
N ARG A 775 7.91 -23.34 -44.48
CA ARG A 775 8.83 -24.42 -44.88
C ARG A 775 8.51 -25.68 -44.10
N ILE A 776 8.77 -26.84 -44.70
CA ILE A 776 8.64 -28.14 -44.04
C ILE A 776 9.99 -28.54 -43.49
N VAL A 777 10.03 -28.87 -42.19
CA VAL A 777 11.17 -29.51 -41.54
C VAL A 777 10.83 -30.97 -41.34
N SER A 778 11.66 -31.88 -41.85
CA SER A 778 11.53 -33.32 -41.64
C SER A 778 12.67 -33.83 -40.79
N ALA A 779 12.36 -34.74 -39.87
CA ALA A 779 13.32 -35.41 -39.02
C ALA A 779 12.96 -36.89 -38.83
N ILE A 780 13.92 -37.68 -38.37
CA ILE A 780 13.68 -39.05 -37.92
C ILE A 780 13.95 -39.20 -36.43
N VAL A 781 13.26 -40.15 -35.81
CA VAL A 781 13.59 -40.65 -34.48
C VAL A 781 14.74 -41.65 -34.61
N VAL A 782 15.87 -41.33 -33.99
CA VAL A 782 17.13 -42.09 -34.07
C VAL A 782 16.98 -43.46 -33.38
N ARG A 783 16.14 -43.53 -32.35
CA ARG A 783 16.02 -44.66 -31.42
C ARG A 783 14.64 -45.33 -31.53
N PRO A 784 14.55 -46.59 -32.00
CA PRO A 784 13.28 -47.26 -32.28
C PRO A 784 12.44 -47.55 -31.03
N GLU A 785 13.03 -47.49 -29.83
CA GLU A 785 12.31 -47.60 -28.56
C GLU A 785 11.40 -46.40 -28.27
N HIS A 786 11.64 -45.24 -28.88
CA HIS A 786 10.80 -44.05 -28.71
C HIS A 786 9.73 -44.01 -29.81
N ARG A 787 8.51 -44.41 -29.45
CA ARG A 787 7.39 -44.59 -30.38
C ARG A 787 6.40 -43.42 -30.41
N PHE A 788 6.58 -42.46 -29.52
CA PHE A 788 5.75 -41.26 -29.41
C PHE A 788 6.59 -40.03 -29.70
N ALA A 789 6.00 -39.03 -30.36
CA ALA A 789 6.64 -37.76 -30.65
C ALA A 789 5.66 -36.61 -30.43
N ARG A 790 6.18 -35.45 -30.02
CA ARG A 790 5.46 -34.19 -29.95
C ARG A 790 6.35 -33.04 -30.39
N LEU A 791 5.74 -31.97 -30.87
CA LEU A 791 6.41 -30.72 -31.17
C LEU A 791 6.17 -29.73 -30.03
N ARG A 792 7.23 -29.29 -29.38
CA ARG A 792 7.18 -28.19 -28.41
C ARG A 792 7.63 -26.90 -29.07
N ILE A 793 6.76 -25.89 -29.00
CA ILE A 793 7.03 -24.53 -29.46
C ILE A 793 7.26 -23.64 -28.24
N THR A 794 8.25 -22.77 -28.30
CA THR A 794 8.52 -21.79 -27.23
C THR A 794 8.96 -20.47 -27.85
N ARG A 795 8.46 -19.34 -27.32
CA ARG A 795 8.89 -17.99 -27.75
C ARG A 795 10.23 -17.64 -27.11
N ARG A 796 11.09 -16.93 -27.85
CA ARG A 796 12.39 -16.43 -27.37
C ARG A 796 12.31 -15.13 -26.59
#